data_AF-U7QRM4-F1
#
_entry.id   AF-U7QRM4-F1
#
_cell.length_a   1.000
_cell.length_b   1.000
_cell.length_c   1.000
_cell.angle_alpha   90.00
_cell.angle_beta   90.00
_cell.angle_gamma   90.00
#
_symmetry.space_group_name_H-M   'P 1'
#
loop_
_entity.id
_entity.type
_entity.pdbx_description
1 polymer ?
#
loop_
_entity_poly.entity_id
_entity_poly.type
_entity_poly.pdbx_seq_one_letter_code
_entity_poly.pdbx_strand_id
1 'polypeptide(L)'
;MSEKHNKQSRWIERLSAQPEKDPQLSAQHSSLRKSRAERLKELRALLESGVEEKSTQTPKPDPEPDPEPQKVIPQKVIPPTLTIPPAEPIPTPPPPTPKPSKGKLLLKLTPLWLVLMIVTPGGVGYFASSMLLRSPSLPNCPKIFWPIASASLRLYCAETAAKKETVADLLVAIELIDSLSKTHPLRPEINRRIEQWSMDILDVSENLYQAGELKKAINSARQVPKDTPALAKVEERIKEWNLTWKDAEEIYRKAEDHLRQEQTNLAFREASRLLNIGNQYWETTKYQELTDFVQIVREESKKLAAARRTAEEGGFDNILTAIKEVEVIGSESYLYDRATKDITEYSKIALKLAEDNLKSGDWQRSISMAQQIPKRAKLDREIEDFIVLSRAHIPASLDTAEGLKDAIAQARQISRGRPFHNKAQQYIRNWQQAIIDVATLEKARKLARSGAVKDLKAAVAELRSIPTSNPRGEDAQVQMVRWTQKIEEIEDRPLLENADQLASFGDVKSLKEAISQAKQIGQGRALYDEAQDRISEWTERSQRLEYQPILDRAVQIASDGDLARAISVAEQIKPGIVLYPEAKMKVDEWKAELQDTKNVQNAENIAASGTVESYVKAIQLASQVSPSSSWRGRADNLIGQWSQEILEIGLDESVYDLPAAIATLKKIPYGTNAYNAAQPQIQTWEEWLNPPPSEPEPPRSSGYNDYGNYNDGYDNYDSDQDYNSQPYQPEPQPPVLQPQTPSQPYNDSVELNKPITVNKVSDIR
;
A
#
# COMPACT_ATOMS: atom_id res chain seq x y z
N MET A 1 -14.34 -7.13 -27.64
CA MET A 1 -13.48 -6.66 -26.52
C MET A 1 -13.97 -5.32 -25.97
N SER A 2 -15.27 -5.18 -25.64
CA SER A 2 -15.92 -3.85 -25.45
C SER A 2 -16.65 -3.63 -24.11
N GLU A 3 -17.05 -4.68 -23.38
CA GLU A 3 -17.89 -4.51 -22.18
C GLU A 3 -17.13 -4.20 -20.87
N LYS A 4 -15.81 -4.34 -20.81
CA LYS A 4 -15.04 -4.04 -19.59
C LYS A 4 -14.72 -2.55 -19.39
N HIS A 5 -14.76 -1.71 -20.42
CA HIS A 5 -14.51 -0.27 -20.27
C HIS A 5 -15.72 0.52 -19.72
N ASN A 6 -16.95 0.10 -20.03
CA ASN A 6 -18.15 0.89 -19.69
C ASN A 6 -18.63 0.75 -18.22
N LYS A 7 -17.92 -0.04 -17.39
CA LYS A 7 -18.17 -0.13 -15.93
C LYS A 7 -17.20 0.70 -15.10
N GLN A 8 -16.12 1.21 -15.68
CA GLN A 8 -15.04 1.90 -14.95
C GLN A 8 -15.23 3.43 -14.93
N SER A 9 -15.91 3.99 -15.93
CA SER A 9 -16.29 5.41 -16.02
C SER A 9 -17.29 5.84 -14.93
N ARG A 10 -18.38 5.06 -14.73
CA ARG A 10 -19.46 5.38 -13.77
C ARG A 10 -19.06 5.36 -12.29
N TRP A 11 -17.83 4.95 -11.97
CA TRP A 11 -17.31 4.97 -10.59
C TRP A 11 -16.60 6.29 -10.28
N ILE A 12 -16.07 6.99 -11.29
CA ILE A 12 -15.31 8.23 -11.13
C ILE A 12 -16.25 9.44 -10.94
N GLU A 13 -17.35 9.52 -11.68
CA GLU A 13 -18.36 10.60 -11.52
C GLU A 13 -19.02 10.61 -10.14
N ARG A 14 -19.09 9.46 -9.45
CA ARG A 14 -19.77 9.35 -8.15
C ARG A 14 -18.94 9.87 -6.97
N LEU A 15 -17.64 10.11 -7.18
CA LEU A 15 -16.73 10.66 -6.17
C LEU A 15 -16.66 12.20 -6.19
N SER A 16 -17.23 12.86 -7.20
CA SER A 16 -17.16 14.33 -7.36
C SER A 16 -18.35 15.10 -6.79
N ALA A 17 -19.27 14.44 -6.06
CA ALA A 17 -20.56 15.04 -5.68
C ALA A 17 -21.03 14.68 -4.25
N GLN A 18 -20.31 15.13 -3.22
CA GLN A 18 -20.88 15.38 -1.88
C GLN A 18 -20.26 16.64 -1.24
N PRO A 19 -21.03 17.45 -0.48
CA PRO A 19 -20.57 18.74 0.06
C PRO A 19 -19.82 18.61 1.39
N GLU A 20 -18.86 19.52 1.61
CA GLU A 20 -18.08 19.64 2.85
C GLU A 20 -18.93 20.06 4.07
N LYS A 21 -18.57 19.54 5.25
CA LYS A 21 -18.90 20.14 6.55
C LYS A 21 -17.75 20.01 7.56
N ASP A 22 -17.60 21.08 8.34
CA ASP A 22 -16.76 21.31 9.53
C ASP A 22 -15.21 21.26 9.40
N PRO A 23 -14.53 22.42 9.41
CA PRO A 23 -13.08 22.53 9.27
C PRO A 23 -12.36 22.75 10.61
N GLN A 24 -11.89 21.69 11.29
CA GLN A 24 -10.85 21.88 12.33
C GLN A 24 -9.91 20.70 12.68
N LEU A 25 -9.92 19.57 11.93
CA LEU A 25 -9.17 18.36 12.36
C LEU A 25 -8.23 17.70 11.32
N SER A 26 -7.73 18.44 10.32
CA SER A 26 -6.87 17.89 9.25
C SER A 26 -5.42 18.41 9.20
N ALA A 27 -5.04 19.32 10.11
CA ALA A 27 -3.75 20.00 10.07
C ALA A 27 -2.57 19.20 10.66
N GLN A 28 -2.25 18.01 10.13
CA GLN A 28 -0.88 17.45 10.27
C GLN A 28 -0.44 16.31 9.33
N HIS A 29 -1.33 15.66 8.56
CA HIS A 29 -0.96 14.50 7.73
C HIS A 29 -1.35 14.60 6.24
N SER A 30 -0.63 15.44 5.49
CA SER A 30 -0.58 15.34 4.02
C SER A 30 0.71 15.95 3.42
N SER A 31 1.85 15.28 3.65
CA SER A 31 3.08 15.61 2.90
C SER A 31 2.93 15.22 1.42
N LEU A 32 2.51 16.19 0.60
CA LEU A 32 2.39 16.05 -0.85
C LEU A 32 3.70 15.54 -1.47
N ARG A 33 3.63 14.45 -2.25
CA ARG A 33 4.75 13.95 -3.05
C ARG A 33 5.08 14.97 -4.16
N LYS A 34 6.04 15.87 -3.91
CA LYS A 34 6.57 16.80 -4.92
C LYS A 34 6.97 16.05 -6.20
N SER A 35 6.62 16.61 -7.35
CA SER A 35 6.98 16.05 -8.66
C SER A 35 8.50 16.00 -8.87
N ARG A 36 8.95 15.23 -9.87
CA ARG A 36 10.38 15.19 -10.26
C ARG A 36 10.88 16.59 -10.67
N ALA A 37 10.03 17.38 -11.33
CA ALA A 37 10.34 18.73 -11.78
C ALA A 37 10.51 19.71 -10.61
N GLU A 38 9.65 19.66 -9.59
CA GLU A 38 9.76 20.52 -8.41
C GLU A 38 10.99 20.17 -7.56
N ARG A 39 11.29 18.87 -7.40
CA ARG A 39 12.52 18.44 -6.72
C ARG A 39 13.80 18.89 -7.46
N LEU A 40 13.80 18.85 -8.79
CA LEU A 40 14.91 19.40 -9.60
C LEU A 40 15.03 20.93 -9.46
N LYS A 41 13.91 21.64 -9.30
CA LYS A 41 13.89 23.11 -9.11
C LYS A 41 14.44 23.50 -7.74
N GLU A 42 14.09 22.77 -6.67
CA GLU A 42 14.65 22.97 -5.33
C GLU A 42 16.14 22.60 -5.26
N LEU A 43 16.56 21.50 -5.88
CA LEU A 43 17.99 21.13 -5.97
C LEU A 43 18.83 22.20 -6.67
N ARG A 44 18.28 22.85 -7.70
CA ARG A 44 18.97 23.93 -8.41
C ARG A 44 19.14 25.17 -7.52
N ALA A 45 18.08 25.58 -6.82
CA ALA A 45 18.12 26.70 -5.89
C ALA A 45 19.10 26.48 -4.71
N LEU A 46 19.18 25.25 -4.19
CA LEU A 46 20.13 24.90 -3.11
C LEU A 46 21.60 24.91 -3.58
N LEU A 47 21.85 24.55 -4.84
CA LEU A 47 23.19 24.63 -5.43
C LEU A 47 23.59 26.08 -5.73
N GLU A 48 22.64 26.92 -6.15
CA GLU A 48 22.86 28.35 -6.39
C GLU A 48 23.14 29.11 -5.08
N SER A 49 22.43 28.80 -3.98
CA SER A 49 22.72 29.41 -2.67
C SER A 49 24.03 28.96 -2.02
N GLY A 50 24.61 27.83 -2.44
CA GLY A 50 25.83 27.28 -1.86
C GLY A 50 27.14 27.89 -2.39
N VAL A 51 27.08 28.82 -3.36
CA VAL A 51 28.25 29.34 -4.08
C VAL A 51 28.76 30.68 -3.53
N GLU A 52 27.94 31.45 -2.81
CA GLU A 52 28.32 32.81 -2.37
C GLU A 52 29.20 32.86 -1.11
N GLU A 53 29.27 31.80 -0.31
CA GLU A 53 29.94 31.83 1.01
C GLU A 53 31.40 31.28 0.97
N LYS A 54 32.26 31.78 0.06
CA LYS A 54 33.69 31.41 0.08
C LYS A 54 34.71 32.38 -0.55
N SER A 55 34.90 33.55 0.07
CA SER A 55 36.13 34.37 -0.02
C SER A 55 36.08 35.40 1.13
N THR A 56 36.99 35.51 2.10
CA THR A 56 38.46 35.65 2.02
C THR A 56 39.12 35.42 3.40
N GLN A 57 40.28 34.73 3.47
CA GLN A 57 41.54 35.18 4.13
C GLN A 57 42.61 34.07 4.28
N THR A 58 43.87 34.48 4.41
CA THR A 58 45.13 33.69 4.26
C THR A 58 46.21 34.20 5.27
N PRO A 59 47.40 33.56 5.52
CA PRO A 59 47.63 32.88 6.81
C PRO A 59 48.99 33.10 7.55
N LYS A 60 49.14 32.40 8.71
CA LYS A 60 50.37 31.99 9.47
C LYS A 60 51.15 33.05 10.32
N PRO A 61 52.05 32.65 11.28
CA PRO A 61 52.62 31.32 11.60
C PRO A 61 52.59 30.85 13.11
N ASP A 62 53.20 29.69 13.38
CA ASP A 62 53.20 28.85 14.62
C ASP A 62 54.23 29.26 15.71
N PRO A 63 54.25 28.61 16.91
CA PRO A 63 55.20 27.48 17.12
C PRO A 63 54.75 26.29 18.03
N GLU A 64 55.50 25.18 17.91
CA GLU A 64 55.46 23.86 18.60
C GLU A 64 56.49 23.77 19.80
N PRO A 65 56.69 22.64 20.54
CA PRO A 65 55.81 21.50 20.93
C PRO A 65 55.99 20.95 22.40
N ASP A 66 55.13 19.97 22.79
CA ASP A 66 55.32 18.82 23.73
C ASP A 66 55.50 19.01 25.27
N PRO A 67 55.26 17.97 26.15
CA PRO A 67 54.71 16.61 25.91
C PRO A 67 53.59 16.10 26.90
N GLU A 68 53.19 14.83 26.73
CA GLU A 68 52.27 13.96 27.54
C GLU A 68 52.52 13.89 29.08
N PRO A 69 51.56 13.47 29.98
CA PRO A 69 51.01 12.08 29.97
C PRO A 69 49.62 11.74 30.62
N GLN A 70 49.10 10.55 30.25
CA GLN A 70 48.34 9.55 31.06
C GLN A 70 46.96 9.83 31.74
N LYS A 71 45.91 9.26 31.12
CA LYS A 71 44.99 8.20 31.63
C LYS A 71 44.49 8.25 33.10
N VAL A 72 43.20 8.58 33.28
CA VAL A 72 42.44 8.39 34.55
C VAL A 72 41.16 7.59 34.30
N ILE A 73 40.80 6.68 35.23
CA ILE A 73 39.53 5.92 35.26
C ILE A 73 38.74 6.34 36.53
N PRO A 74 37.40 6.43 36.52
CA PRO A 74 36.65 7.26 37.47
C PRO A 74 36.31 6.59 38.80
N GLN A 75 36.16 7.40 39.86
CA GLN A 75 35.57 7.00 41.13
C GLN A 75 34.04 6.99 41.09
N LYS A 76 33.44 6.06 41.84
CA LYS A 76 31.99 5.85 41.97
C LYS A 76 31.44 6.66 43.16
N VAL A 77 30.40 7.46 42.92
CA VAL A 77 29.72 8.30 43.93
C VAL A 77 28.32 7.77 44.22
N ILE A 78 27.99 7.51 45.49
CA ILE A 78 26.64 7.32 46.06
C ILE A 78 26.70 7.69 47.57
N PRO A 79 25.58 7.91 48.28
CA PRO A 79 24.71 9.10 48.34
C PRO A 79 24.85 9.88 49.69
N PRO A 80 24.12 11.01 49.89
CA PRO A 80 24.11 11.73 51.18
C PRO A 80 23.28 11.08 52.30
N THR A 81 23.63 11.44 53.53
CA THR A 81 23.18 10.93 54.84
C THR A 81 21.80 11.43 55.29
N LEU A 82 21.06 10.63 56.08
CA LEU A 82 20.14 11.12 57.13
C LEU A 82 20.12 10.22 58.39
N THR A 83 20.85 10.68 59.42
CA THR A 83 20.61 10.58 60.89
C THR A 83 19.91 9.36 61.53
N ILE A 84 20.66 8.67 62.42
CA ILE A 84 20.18 8.05 63.67
C ILE A 84 21.18 8.45 64.80
N PRO A 85 20.73 8.77 66.04
CA PRO A 85 21.56 9.35 67.13
C PRO A 85 22.50 8.34 67.85
N PRO A 86 23.40 8.80 68.74
CA PRO A 86 24.71 8.16 68.93
C PRO A 86 24.80 7.10 70.03
N ALA A 87 25.76 6.20 69.88
CA ALA A 87 26.39 5.48 70.97
C ALA A 87 27.80 6.04 71.19
N GLU A 88 28.07 6.57 72.39
CA GLU A 88 29.41 7.04 72.78
C GLU A 88 30.40 5.89 73.03
N PRO A 89 31.72 6.15 72.98
CA PRO A 89 32.72 5.12 72.67
C PRO A 89 33.24 4.33 73.88
N ILE A 90 33.68 3.10 73.60
CA ILE A 90 34.52 2.32 74.51
C ILE A 90 35.94 2.96 74.55
N PRO A 91 36.53 3.20 75.74
CA PRO A 91 37.81 3.88 75.87
C PRO A 91 39.02 2.96 75.59
N THR A 92 40.04 3.53 74.94
CA THR A 92 41.37 2.92 74.80
C THR A 92 42.22 3.14 76.06
N PRO A 93 42.95 2.12 76.57
CA PRO A 93 43.99 2.32 77.58
C PRO A 93 45.31 2.90 76.98
N PRO A 94 46.20 3.50 77.80
CA PRO A 94 47.07 4.59 77.35
C PRO A 94 48.54 4.22 77.03
N PRO A 95 49.28 5.10 76.32
CA PRO A 95 50.73 5.05 76.22
C PRO A 95 51.43 5.63 77.48
N PRO A 96 52.71 5.28 77.74
CA PRO A 96 53.38 5.55 79.01
C PRO A 96 54.01 6.96 79.14
N THR A 97 54.14 7.41 80.39
CA THR A 97 54.75 8.68 80.82
C THR A 97 56.28 8.72 80.77
N PRO A 98 56.87 9.93 80.69
CA PRO A 98 58.05 10.29 81.47
C PRO A 98 57.80 11.44 82.48
N LYS A 99 58.65 11.47 83.51
CA LYS A 99 58.71 12.41 84.67
C LYS A 99 59.53 13.68 84.32
N PRO A 100 59.80 14.62 85.26
CA PRO A 100 58.95 15.30 86.25
C PRO A 100 59.14 16.85 86.26
N SER A 101 58.34 17.60 87.02
CA SER A 101 58.67 18.98 87.43
C SER A 101 58.21 19.27 88.88
N LYS A 102 58.92 20.16 89.59
CA LYS A 102 58.74 20.45 91.03
C LYS A 102 57.93 21.75 91.23
N GLY A 103 56.96 21.76 92.15
CA GLY A 103 56.19 22.98 92.43
C GLY A 103 55.36 23.00 93.73
N LYS A 104 55.99 23.48 94.81
CA LYS A 104 55.43 24.19 96.00
C LYS A 104 54.31 23.56 96.87
N LEU A 105 54.73 23.32 98.11
CA LEU A 105 54.05 23.21 99.41
C LEU A 105 53.00 24.31 99.73
N LEU A 106 51.89 23.95 100.41
CA LEU A 106 51.13 24.70 101.47
C LEU A 106 49.84 23.90 101.82
N LEU A 107 49.80 23.10 102.90
CA LEU A 107 49.41 23.45 104.29
C LEU A 107 47.94 23.88 104.52
N LYS A 108 47.10 22.97 105.04
CA LYS A 108 46.36 23.14 106.32
C LYS A 108 45.73 21.82 106.80
N LEU A 109 45.61 21.67 108.13
CA LEU A 109 45.28 20.43 108.84
C LEU A 109 43.99 20.62 109.68
N THR A 110 43.28 19.51 109.93
CA THR A 110 42.41 19.24 111.12
C THR A 110 41.11 20.06 111.30
N PRO A 111 40.05 19.52 111.96
CA PRO A 111 40.06 18.44 112.96
C PRO A 111 39.47 17.09 112.52
N LEU A 112 40.38 16.14 112.31
CA LEU A 112 40.20 14.78 112.81
C LEU A 112 40.18 14.87 114.34
N TRP A 113 39.04 14.57 114.99
CA TRP A 113 39.00 14.06 116.38
C TRP A 113 37.61 13.54 116.84
N LEU A 114 36.50 13.99 116.22
CA LEU A 114 35.14 13.62 116.69
C LEU A 114 34.51 12.38 116.04
N VAL A 115 34.94 11.97 114.83
CA VAL A 115 34.37 10.79 114.14
C VAL A 115 35.05 9.47 114.56
N LEU A 116 36.27 9.54 115.11
CA LEU A 116 37.09 8.35 115.38
C LEU A 116 36.60 7.50 116.58
N MET A 117 35.78 8.06 117.47
CA MET A 117 35.31 7.39 118.70
C MET A 117 33.98 6.63 118.59
N ILE A 118 33.25 6.71 117.47
CA ILE A 118 31.90 6.12 117.34
C ILE A 118 31.85 4.90 116.38
N VAL A 119 32.84 4.73 115.50
CA VAL A 119 32.79 3.70 114.43
C VAL A 119 33.55 2.41 114.77
N THR A 120 34.34 2.40 115.84
CA THR A 120 35.32 1.33 116.13
C THR A 120 34.75 -0.04 116.55
N PRO A 121 33.56 -0.18 117.18
CA PRO A 121 32.97 -1.52 117.42
C PRO A 121 32.16 -2.07 116.24
N GLY A 122 31.55 -1.19 115.42
CA GLY A 122 30.63 -1.61 114.35
C GLY A 122 31.32 -2.05 113.06
N GLY A 123 32.49 -1.48 112.75
CA GLY A 123 33.20 -1.75 111.49
C GLY A 123 33.68 -3.20 111.32
N VAL A 124 34.12 -3.84 112.41
CA VAL A 124 34.75 -5.19 112.34
C VAL A 124 33.72 -6.28 112.02
N GLY A 125 32.50 -6.19 112.57
CA GLY A 125 31.43 -7.16 112.30
C GLY A 125 30.98 -7.14 110.84
N TYR A 126 30.75 -5.95 110.27
CA TYR A 126 30.32 -5.82 108.88
C TYR A 126 31.41 -6.26 107.89
N PHE A 127 32.68 -5.96 108.17
CA PHE A 127 33.80 -6.41 107.34
C PHE A 127 33.98 -7.93 107.37
N ALA A 128 33.83 -8.57 108.54
CA ALA A 128 33.90 -10.02 108.68
C ALA A 128 32.78 -10.75 107.91
N SER A 129 31.52 -10.30 108.03
CA SER A 129 30.41 -10.88 107.28
C SER A 129 30.51 -10.62 105.77
N SER A 130 31.00 -9.46 105.35
CA SER A 130 31.26 -9.14 103.93
C SER A 130 32.34 -10.04 103.32
N MET A 131 33.36 -10.41 104.10
CA MET A 131 34.47 -11.25 103.64
C MET A 131 34.13 -12.75 103.62
N LEU A 132 33.12 -13.19 104.37
CA LEU A 132 32.55 -14.55 104.31
C LEU A 132 31.49 -14.74 103.22
N LEU A 133 30.81 -13.67 102.79
CA LEU A 133 29.87 -13.69 101.66
C LEU A 133 30.52 -13.30 100.31
N ARG A 134 31.79 -12.92 100.31
CA ARG A 134 32.61 -12.85 99.09
C ARG A 134 32.98 -14.28 98.71
N SER A 135 32.37 -14.79 97.64
CA SER A 135 32.82 -16.01 96.96
C SER A 135 34.33 -15.94 96.70
N PRO A 136 35.08 -17.05 96.83
CA PRO A 136 36.50 -17.05 96.55
C PRO A 136 36.72 -16.53 95.13
N SER A 137 37.55 -15.49 94.99
CA SER A 137 37.81 -14.87 93.70
C SER A 137 38.32 -15.94 92.73
N LEU A 138 37.60 -16.14 91.63
CA LEU A 138 38.01 -17.01 90.54
C LEU A 138 39.47 -16.65 90.18
N PRO A 139 40.40 -17.61 90.06
CA PRO A 139 41.79 -17.30 89.74
C PRO A 139 41.85 -16.47 88.44
N ASN A 140 42.66 -15.41 88.44
CA ASN A 140 42.89 -14.57 87.26
C ASN A 140 43.71 -15.34 86.21
N CYS A 141 43.05 -16.24 85.49
CA CYS A 141 43.63 -17.12 84.46
C CYS A 141 44.57 -16.42 83.46
N PRO A 142 44.33 -15.16 83.02
CA PRO A 142 45.24 -14.45 82.11
C PRO A 142 46.58 -14.01 82.74
N LYS A 143 46.80 -14.20 84.04
CA LYS A 143 47.98 -13.69 84.79
C LYS A 143 48.77 -14.78 85.51
N ILE A 144 48.58 -16.05 85.14
CA ILE A 144 49.22 -17.21 85.79
C ILE A 144 50.53 -17.57 85.08
N PHE A 145 51.59 -17.81 85.85
CA PHE A 145 52.84 -18.38 85.31
C PHE A 145 52.70 -19.91 85.18
N TRP A 146 52.40 -20.38 83.97
CA TRP A 146 52.07 -21.78 83.69
C TRP A 146 53.07 -22.84 84.17
N PRO A 147 54.42 -22.63 84.15
CA PRO A 147 55.38 -23.63 84.59
C PRO A 147 55.25 -24.09 86.06
N ILE A 148 54.64 -23.28 86.93
CA ILE A 148 54.40 -23.63 88.36
C ILE A 148 52.92 -23.82 88.70
N ALA A 149 52.02 -23.73 87.71
CA ALA A 149 50.57 -23.87 87.93
C ALA A 149 50.20 -25.34 88.16
N SER A 150 49.39 -25.62 89.19
CA SER A 150 48.88 -26.98 89.46
C SER A 150 47.98 -27.46 88.33
N ALA A 151 47.92 -28.78 88.11
CA ALA A 151 47.05 -29.37 87.09
C ALA A 151 45.56 -29.02 87.30
N SER A 152 45.10 -28.92 88.56
CA SER A 152 43.75 -28.46 88.89
C SER A 152 43.48 -27.01 88.48
N LEU A 153 44.47 -26.12 88.64
CA LEU A 153 44.37 -24.71 88.23
C LEU A 153 44.40 -24.57 86.70
N ARG A 154 45.22 -25.35 86.00
CA ARG A 154 45.21 -25.40 84.53
C ARG A 154 43.87 -25.88 83.99
N LEU A 155 43.34 -26.97 84.54
CA LEU A 155 42.07 -27.55 84.10
C LEU A 155 40.87 -26.62 84.37
N TYR A 156 40.85 -25.93 85.52
CA TYR A 156 39.86 -24.91 85.83
C TYR A 156 39.92 -23.70 84.88
N CYS A 157 41.13 -23.21 84.58
CA CYS A 157 41.30 -22.08 83.67
C CYS A 157 41.00 -22.43 82.22
N ALA A 158 41.33 -23.66 81.79
CA ALA A 158 40.93 -24.20 80.50
C ALA A 158 39.40 -24.32 80.38
N GLU A 159 38.71 -24.87 81.39
CA GLU A 159 37.24 -24.91 81.44
C GLU A 159 36.61 -23.51 81.41
N THR A 160 37.29 -22.50 81.98
CA THR A 160 36.85 -21.11 81.93
C THR A 160 37.07 -20.44 80.56
N ALA A 161 38.10 -20.86 79.82
CA ALA A 161 38.29 -20.45 78.42
C ALA A 161 37.27 -21.11 77.49
N ALA A 162 37.09 -22.44 77.59
CA ALA A 162 36.15 -23.21 76.78
C ALA A 162 34.70 -22.69 76.87
N LYS A 163 34.26 -22.23 78.04
CA LYS A 163 32.93 -21.61 78.28
C LYS A 163 32.61 -20.37 77.43
N LYS A 164 33.57 -19.83 76.68
CA LYS A 164 33.31 -18.74 75.72
C LYS A 164 32.87 -19.24 74.34
N GLU A 165 32.97 -20.55 74.08
CA GLU A 165 32.47 -21.20 72.87
C GLU A 165 33.03 -20.58 71.56
N THR A 166 34.25 -20.06 71.60
CA THR A 166 34.98 -19.59 70.41
C THR A 166 36.11 -20.55 70.06
N VAL A 167 36.40 -20.71 68.77
CA VAL A 167 37.53 -21.54 68.29
C VAL A 167 38.84 -21.14 68.98
N ALA A 168 39.11 -19.84 69.12
CA ALA A 168 40.33 -19.35 69.75
C ALA A 168 40.40 -19.70 71.24
N ASP A 169 39.32 -19.51 72.00
CA ASP A 169 39.30 -19.82 73.43
C ASP A 169 39.26 -21.33 73.73
N LEU A 170 38.64 -22.13 72.85
CA LEU A 170 38.66 -23.60 72.92
C LEU A 170 40.07 -24.16 72.62
N LEU A 171 40.80 -23.60 71.65
CA LEU A 171 42.20 -23.97 71.40
C LEU A 171 43.10 -23.62 72.59
N VAL A 172 42.92 -22.43 73.19
CA VAL A 172 43.61 -22.06 74.44
C VAL A 172 43.26 -23.05 75.56
N ALA A 173 41.99 -23.45 75.71
CA ALA A 173 41.61 -24.45 76.69
C ALA A 173 42.35 -25.78 76.50
N ILE A 174 42.42 -26.28 75.26
CA ILE A 174 43.11 -27.53 74.92
C ILE A 174 44.61 -27.44 75.19
N GLU A 175 45.31 -26.39 74.73
CA GLU A 175 46.76 -26.20 74.90
C GLU A 175 47.18 -26.20 76.39
N LEU A 176 46.36 -25.56 77.23
CA LEU A 176 46.60 -25.46 78.67
C LEU A 176 46.59 -26.82 79.40
N ILE A 177 45.85 -27.81 78.90
CA ILE A 177 45.76 -29.14 79.53
C ILE A 177 46.49 -30.26 78.79
N ASP A 178 46.69 -30.18 77.46
CA ASP A 178 47.45 -31.21 76.74
C ASP A 178 48.95 -31.17 77.07
N SER A 179 49.46 -29.99 77.45
CA SER A 179 50.81 -29.79 77.98
C SER A 179 51.10 -30.50 79.32
N LEU A 180 50.14 -31.24 79.88
CA LEU A 180 50.31 -32.09 81.07
C LEU A 180 50.74 -33.52 80.69
N SER A 181 51.66 -34.11 81.46
CA SER A 181 52.26 -35.42 81.17
C SER A 181 51.25 -36.51 80.79
N LYS A 182 51.60 -37.36 79.81
CA LYS A 182 50.82 -38.54 79.41
C LYS A 182 50.64 -39.55 80.56
N THR A 183 51.47 -39.49 81.61
CA THR A 183 51.38 -40.33 82.84
C THR A 183 50.60 -39.68 84.00
N HIS A 184 49.98 -38.51 83.79
CA HIS A 184 49.28 -37.78 84.85
C HIS A 184 48.02 -38.52 85.37
N PRO A 185 47.71 -38.56 86.68
CA PRO A 185 46.55 -39.29 87.22
C PRO A 185 45.19 -38.89 86.62
N LEU A 186 45.04 -37.62 86.20
CA LEU A 186 43.83 -37.12 85.55
C LEU A 186 43.83 -37.27 84.02
N ARG A 187 44.79 -37.99 83.40
CA ARG A 187 44.89 -38.08 81.92
C ARG A 187 43.61 -38.58 81.24
N PRO A 188 42.81 -39.53 81.78
CA PRO A 188 41.52 -39.89 81.18
C PRO A 188 40.52 -38.72 81.09
N GLU A 189 40.43 -37.91 82.14
CA GLU A 189 39.55 -36.73 82.18
C GLU A 189 40.07 -35.58 81.32
N ILE A 190 41.39 -35.40 81.23
CA ILE A 190 42.04 -34.47 80.30
C ILE A 190 41.73 -34.87 78.85
N ASN A 191 41.94 -36.14 78.48
CA ASN A 191 41.62 -36.64 77.14
C ASN A 191 40.13 -36.45 76.80
N ARG A 192 39.22 -36.74 77.74
CA ARG A 192 37.77 -36.53 77.57
C ARG A 192 37.42 -35.07 77.29
N ARG A 193 38.07 -34.12 77.97
CA ARG A 193 37.88 -32.67 77.76
C ARG A 193 38.50 -32.17 76.46
N ILE A 194 39.68 -32.66 76.09
CA ILE A 194 40.28 -32.35 74.78
C ILE A 194 39.39 -32.87 73.66
N GLU A 195 38.85 -34.08 73.77
CA GLU A 195 37.89 -34.63 72.80
C GLU A 195 36.62 -33.78 72.74
N GLN A 196 36.02 -33.44 73.88
CA GLN A 196 34.84 -32.58 73.94
C GLN A 196 35.08 -31.21 73.29
N TRP A 197 36.12 -30.47 73.70
CA TRP A 197 36.42 -29.15 73.14
C TRP A 197 36.83 -29.20 71.66
N SER A 198 37.34 -30.34 71.18
CA SER A 198 37.57 -30.58 69.75
C SER A 198 36.26 -30.74 68.97
N MET A 199 35.23 -31.34 69.57
CA MET A 199 33.88 -31.39 69.01
C MET A 199 33.19 -30.02 69.10
N ASP A 200 33.37 -29.27 70.20
CA ASP A 200 32.84 -27.90 70.31
C ASP A 200 33.44 -26.96 69.23
N ILE A 201 34.72 -27.13 68.87
CA ILE A 201 35.34 -26.44 67.72
C ILE A 201 34.65 -26.83 66.40
N LEU A 202 34.27 -28.10 66.24
CA LEU A 202 33.54 -28.58 65.06
C LEU A 202 32.12 -28.00 65.00
N ASP A 203 31.43 -27.85 66.13
CA ASP A 203 30.09 -27.26 66.21
C ASP A 203 30.11 -25.74 65.92
N VAL A 204 31.10 -25.00 66.41
CA VAL A 204 31.32 -23.60 66.02
C VAL A 204 31.63 -23.48 64.52
N SER A 205 32.33 -24.47 63.97
CA SER A 205 32.62 -24.54 62.53
C SER A 205 31.39 -24.92 61.70
N GLU A 206 30.51 -25.78 62.21
CA GLU A 206 29.19 -26.08 61.63
C GLU A 206 28.34 -24.81 61.53
N ASN A 207 28.29 -23.99 62.59
CA ASN A 207 27.58 -22.70 62.55
C ASN A 207 28.13 -21.76 61.45
N LEU A 208 29.46 -21.71 61.24
CA LEU A 208 30.06 -20.97 60.13
C LEU A 208 29.67 -21.55 58.75
N TYR A 209 29.61 -22.87 58.62
CA TYR A 209 29.17 -23.54 57.39
C TYR A 209 27.69 -23.24 57.09
N GLN A 210 26.81 -23.35 58.09
CA GLN A 210 25.39 -23.03 57.99
C GLN A 210 25.14 -21.56 57.62
N ALA A 211 26.02 -20.64 58.06
CA ALA A 211 26.02 -19.23 57.68
C ALA A 211 26.60 -18.92 56.28
N GLY A 212 27.00 -19.93 55.49
CA GLY A 212 27.56 -19.75 54.15
C GLY A 212 29.08 -19.51 54.10
N GLU A 213 29.77 -19.60 55.23
CA GLU A 213 31.19 -19.27 55.37
C GLU A 213 32.08 -20.55 55.30
N LEU A 214 31.84 -21.42 54.32
CA LEU A 214 32.51 -22.74 54.16
C LEU A 214 34.04 -22.67 54.34
N LYS A 215 34.70 -21.65 53.76
CA LYS A 215 36.15 -21.49 53.88
C LYS A 215 36.59 -21.22 55.32
N LYS A 216 35.83 -20.42 56.08
CA LYS A 216 36.10 -20.18 57.50
C LYS A 216 35.77 -21.42 58.33
N ALA A 217 34.67 -22.11 58.04
CA ALA A 217 34.30 -23.38 58.69
C ALA A 217 35.42 -24.43 58.59
N ILE A 218 35.91 -24.72 57.38
CA ILE A 218 37.01 -25.68 57.15
C ILE A 218 38.29 -25.25 57.87
N ASN A 219 38.63 -23.95 57.80
CA ASN A 219 39.84 -23.43 58.46
C ASN A 219 39.75 -23.47 59.99
N SER A 220 38.57 -23.26 60.56
CA SER A 220 38.30 -23.40 62.00
C SER A 220 38.37 -24.86 62.44
N ALA A 221 37.67 -25.76 61.74
CA ALA A 221 37.62 -27.18 62.07
C ALA A 221 39.02 -27.83 62.03
N ARG A 222 39.87 -27.45 61.06
CA ARG A 222 41.25 -27.96 60.94
C ARG A 222 42.24 -27.49 61.99
N GLN A 223 41.85 -26.62 62.92
CA GLN A 223 42.69 -26.24 64.06
C GLN A 223 42.62 -27.26 65.21
N VAL A 224 41.69 -28.22 65.17
CA VAL A 224 41.63 -29.35 66.11
C VAL A 224 42.97 -30.11 66.17
N PRO A 225 43.51 -30.45 67.36
CA PRO A 225 44.82 -31.09 67.46
C PRO A 225 44.85 -32.49 66.83
N LYS A 226 45.97 -32.79 66.17
CA LYS A 226 46.13 -34.02 65.38
C LYS A 226 46.20 -35.32 66.19
N ASP A 227 46.57 -35.22 67.46
CA ASP A 227 46.72 -36.37 68.37
C ASP A 227 45.38 -36.80 69.02
N THR A 228 44.24 -36.31 68.52
CA THR A 228 42.90 -36.54 69.09
C THR A 228 42.07 -37.53 68.26
N PRO A 229 41.26 -38.41 68.90
CA PRO A 229 40.27 -39.23 68.18
C PRO A 229 39.21 -38.43 67.41
N ALA A 230 38.98 -37.16 67.79
CA ALA A 230 38.03 -36.26 67.14
C ALA A 230 38.44 -35.91 65.69
N LEU A 231 39.73 -35.95 65.35
CA LEU A 231 40.24 -35.59 64.01
C LEU A 231 39.56 -36.39 62.87
N ALA A 232 39.24 -37.66 63.10
CA ALA A 232 38.56 -38.50 62.11
C ALA A 232 37.16 -37.97 61.76
N LYS A 233 36.39 -37.56 62.79
CA LYS A 233 35.05 -36.96 62.65
C LYS A 233 35.12 -35.59 61.99
N VAL A 234 36.17 -34.82 62.26
CA VAL A 234 36.42 -33.50 61.66
C VAL A 234 36.65 -33.62 60.15
N GLU A 235 37.55 -34.48 59.68
CA GLU A 235 37.79 -34.63 58.23
C GLU A 235 36.62 -35.33 57.50
N GLU A 236 35.86 -36.20 58.18
CA GLU A 236 34.59 -36.74 57.68
C GLU A 236 33.56 -35.62 57.46
N ARG A 237 33.30 -34.78 58.47
CA ARG A 237 32.37 -33.65 58.36
C ARG A 237 32.82 -32.61 57.34
N ILE A 238 34.12 -32.30 57.24
CA ILE A 238 34.67 -31.43 56.20
C ILE A 238 34.38 -32.02 54.80
N LYS A 239 34.47 -33.34 54.62
CA LYS A 239 34.14 -34.00 53.36
C LYS A 239 32.64 -33.89 53.05
N GLU A 240 31.76 -34.08 54.03
CA GLU A 240 30.30 -33.88 53.89
C GLU A 240 29.99 -32.45 53.44
N TRP A 241 30.51 -31.43 54.14
CA TRP A 241 30.32 -30.02 53.78
C TRP A 241 30.77 -29.71 52.35
N ASN A 242 31.93 -30.22 51.90
CA ASN A 242 32.43 -29.99 50.54
C ASN A 242 31.55 -30.67 49.47
N LEU A 243 30.99 -31.85 49.76
CA LEU A 243 30.07 -32.53 48.84
C LEU A 243 28.75 -31.76 48.73
N THR A 244 28.11 -31.46 49.86
CA THR A 244 26.86 -30.70 49.92
C THR A 244 26.98 -29.34 49.25
N TRP A 245 28.09 -28.63 49.51
CA TRP A 245 28.33 -27.32 48.91
C TRP A 245 28.48 -27.39 47.38
N LYS A 246 29.22 -28.39 46.88
CA LYS A 246 29.38 -28.61 45.44
C LYS A 246 28.05 -28.93 44.77
N ASP A 247 27.22 -29.75 45.40
CA ASP A 247 25.90 -30.13 44.86
C ASP A 247 24.95 -28.91 44.87
N ALA A 248 25.02 -28.06 45.89
CA ALA A 248 24.30 -26.78 45.95
C ALA A 248 24.74 -25.81 44.84
N GLU A 249 26.04 -25.64 44.63
CA GLU A 249 26.60 -24.82 43.54
C GLU A 249 26.19 -25.35 42.15
N GLU A 250 26.13 -26.67 41.97
CA GLU A 250 25.67 -27.28 40.72
C GLU A 250 24.18 -27.03 40.45
N ILE A 251 23.33 -27.17 41.47
CA ILE A 251 21.89 -26.85 41.39
C ILE A 251 21.70 -25.37 41.05
N TYR A 252 22.40 -24.47 41.74
CA TYR A 252 22.31 -23.02 41.51
C TYR A 252 22.71 -22.66 40.07
N ARG A 253 23.86 -23.17 39.59
CA ARG A 253 24.32 -22.94 38.20
C ARG A 253 23.33 -23.47 37.16
N LYS A 254 22.76 -24.68 37.36
CA LYS A 254 21.75 -25.24 36.45
C LYS A 254 20.49 -24.37 36.38
N ALA A 255 20.05 -23.83 37.52
CA ALA A 255 18.94 -22.90 37.55
C ALA A 255 19.26 -21.60 36.78
N GLU A 256 20.44 -21.01 36.97
CA GLU A 256 20.89 -19.87 36.15
C GLU A 256 20.92 -20.18 34.64
N ASP A 257 21.38 -21.37 34.25
CA ASP A 257 21.42 -21.77 32.84
C ASP A 257 20.03 -21.92 32.24
N HIS A 258 19.04 -22.34 33.03
CA HIS A 258 17.63 -22.29 32.64
C HIS A 258 17.10 -20.84 32.55
N LEU A 259 17.52 -19.92 33.44
CA LEU A 259 17.18 -18.50 33.35
C LEU A 259 17.70 -17.85 32.06
N ARG A 260 18.99 -18.10 31.72
CA ARG A 260 19.62 -17.65 30.46
C ARG A 260 18.90 -18.16 29.20
N GLN A 261 18.11 -19.22 29.33
CA GLN A 261 17.32 -19.84 28.26
C GLN A 261 15.83 -19.48 28.30
N GLU A 262 15.41 -18.52 29.13
CA GLU A 262 14.00 -18.12 29.36
C GLU A 262 13.12 -19.25 29.98
N GLN A 263 13.72 -20.34 30.46
CA GLN A 263 13.04 -21.54 30.97
C GLN A 263 12.68 -21.38 32.46
N THR A 264 11.97 -20.31 32.83
CA THR A 264 11.71 -19.94 34.23
C THR A 264 11.06 -21.05 35.08
N ASN A 265 10.24 -21.90 34.46
CA ASN A 265 9.58 -23.01 35.16
C ASN A 265 10.55 -24.18 35.48
N LEU A 266 11.60 -24.36 34.68
CA LEU A 266 12.67 -25.33 34.96
C LEU A 266 13.66 -24.73 35.96
N ALA A 267 14.02 -23.44 35.81
CA ALA A 267 14.84 -22.72 36.79
C ALA A 267 14.23 -22.78 38.20
N PHE A 268 12.93 -22.50 38.34
CA PHE A 268 12.22 -22.61 39.63
C PHE A 268 12.24 -24.03 40.19
N ARG A 269 12.01 -25.05 39.35
CA ARG A 269 12.04 -26.45 39.78
C ARG A 269 13.41 -26.87 40.29
N GLU A 270 14.48 -26.46 39.60
CA GLU A 270 15.85 -26.75 40.01
C GLU A 270 16.20 -25.97 41.29
N ALA A 271 15.83 -24.68 41.39
CA ALA A 271 15.98 -23.87 42.60
C ALA A 271 15.34 -24.53 43.83
N SER A 272 14.13 -25.08 43.72
CA SER A 272 13.43 -25.77 44.82
C SER A 272 14.18 -26.99 45.38
N ARG A 273 15.22 -27.50 44.71
CA ARG A 273 16.08 -28.57 45.25
C ARG A 273 17.04 -28.06 46.32
N LEU A 274 17.33 -26.75 46.35
CA LEU A 274 18.15 -26.14 47.41
C LEU A 274 17.47 -26.23 48.78
N LEU A 275 16.12 -26.25 48.83
CA LEU A 275 15.32 -26.32 50.07
C LEU A 275 15.54 -27.57 50.93
N ASN A 276 16.27 -28.57 50.44
CA ASN A 276 16.54 -29.82 51.15
C ASN A 276 18.01 -30.25 51.01
N ILE A 277 18.93 -29.29 50.82
CA ILE A 277 20.34 -29.58 50.54
C ILE A 277 21.15 -29.87 51.81
N GLY A 278 20.67 -29.49 53.00
CA GLY A 278 21.36 -29.66 54.29
C GLY A 278 22.21 -28.46 54.71
N ASN A 279 21.86 -27.25 54.26
CA ASN A 279 22.57 -26.02 54.62
C ASN A 279 21.65 -24.79 54.63
N GLN A 280 21.55 -24.12 55.77
CA GLN A 280 20.63 -22.99 55.98
C GLN A 280 20.83 -21.83 55.02
N TYR A 281 22.08 -21.44 54.73
CA TYR A 281 22.38 -20.36 53.78
C TYR A 281 21.91 -20.69 52.35
N TRP A 282 22.09 -21.94 51.91
CA TRP A 282 21.58 -22.38 50.60
C TRP A 282 20.05 -22.52 50.58
N GLU A 283 19.46 -23.08 51.63
CA GLU A 283 18.01 -23.29 51.80
C GLU A 283 17.20 -21.99 51.93
N THR A 284 17.80 -20.94 52.48
CA THR A 284 17.11 -19.66 52.72
C THR A 284 17.59 -18.56 51.79
N THR A 285 18.85 -18.13 51.94
CA THR A 285 19.38 -16.90 51.31
C THR A 285 19.55 -17.10 49.81
N LYS A 286 20.25 -18.16 49.39
CA LYS A 286 20.48 -18.43 47.96
C LYS A 286 19.24 -18.95 47.24
N TYR A 287 18.38 -19.70 47.92
CA TYR A 287 17.07 -20.05 47.39
C TYR A 287 16.24 -18.80 47.09
N GLN A 288 16.10 -17.87 48.05
CA GLN A 288 15.31 -16.65 47.87
C GLN A 288 15.86 -15.80 46.71
N GLU A 289 17.17 -15.52 46.71
CA GLU A 289 17.87 -14.78 45.65
C GLU A 289 17.58 -15.37 44.26
N LEU A 290 17.67 -16.69 44.13
CA LEU A 290 17.39 -17.40 42.88
C LEU A 290 15.90 -17.33 42.49
N THR A 291 14.97 -17.36 43.45
CA THR A 291 13.54 -17.17 43.15
C THR A 291 13.17 -15.73 42.77
N ASP A 292 13.88 -14.74 43.30
CA ASP A 292 13.72 -13.34 42.90
C ASP A 292 14.20 -13.15 41.46
N PHE A 293 15.35 -13.73 41.09
CA PHE A 293 15.81 -13.77 39.70
C PHE A 293 14.85 -14.52 38.77
N VAL A 294 14.21 -15.62 39.20
CA VAL A 294 13.16 -16.30 38.43
C VAL A 294 12.00 -15.35 38.10
N GLN A 295 11.58 -14.48 39.02
CA GLN A 295 10.50 -13.53 38.76
C GLN A 295 10.93 -12.36 37.87
N ILE A 296 12.14 -11.81 38.08
CA ILE A 296 12.71 -10.78 37.20
C ILE A 296 12.75 -11.29 35.75
N VAL A 297 13.36 -12.45 35.54
CA VAL A 297 13.49 -13.09 34.22
C VAL A 297 12.11 -13.43 33.64
N ARG A 298 11.12 -13.83 34.45
CA ARG A 298 9.74 -14.06 33.96
C ARG A 298 9.09 -12.80 33.41
N GLU A 299 9.23 -11.65 34.07
CA GLU A 299 8.67 -10.39 33.57
C GLU A 299 9.47 -9.87 32.36
N GLU A 300 10.78 -10.07 32.31
CA GLU A 300 11.61 -9.72 31.15
C GLU A 300 11.31 -10.62 29.92
N SER A 301 11.12 -11.93 30.10
CA SER A 301 10.68 -12.84 29.03
C SER A 301 9.31 -12.43 28.45
N LYS A 302 8.38 -11.90 29.26
CA LYS A 302 7.12 -11.34 28.74
C LYS A 302 7.37 -10.12 27.86
N LYS A 303 8.33 -9.25 28.20
CA LYS A 303 8.72 -8.09 27.37
C LYS A 303 9.36 -8.54 26.05
N LEU A 304 10.27 -9.53 26.08
CA LEU A 304 10.83 -10.12 24.86
C LEU A 304 9.72 -10.71 23.96
N ALA A 305 8.74 -11.40 24.53
CA ALA A 305 7.60 -11.94 23.80
C ALA A 305 6.59 -10.88 23.32
N ALA A 306 6.54 -9.70 23.93
CA ALA A 306 5.84 -8.54 23.40
C ALA A 306 6.58 -7.96 22.19
N ALA A 307 7.86 -7.61 22.37
CA ALA A 307 8.71 -7.08 21.32
C ALA A 307 8.78 -7.97 20.08
N ARG A 308 8.80 -9.30 20.25
CA ARG A 308 8.75 -10.23 19.12
C ARG A 308 7.46 -10.12 18.31
N ARG A 309 6.30 -10.01 18.97
CA ARG A 309 5.01 -9.79 18.29
C ARG A 309 4.97 -8.42 17.59
N THR A 310 5.43 -7.37 18.26
CA THR A 310 5.58 -6.02 17.67
C THR A 310 6.49 -6.04 16.43
N ALA A 311 7.58 -6.82 16.45
CA ALA A 311 8.46 -6.99 15.29
C ALA A 311 7.83 -7.83 14.16
N GLU A 312 7.03 -8.84 14.50
CA GLU A 312 6.30 -9.71 13.55
C GLU A 312 5.20 -8.97 12.76
N GLU A 313 4.59 -7.92 13.34
CA GLU A 313 3.68 -7.02 12.61
C GLU A 313 4.39 -6.29 11.46
N GLY A 314 5.71 -6.12 11.54
CA GLY A 314 6.54 -5.49 10.52
C GLY A 314 6.33 -3.97 10.40
N GLY A 315 7.05 -3.36 9.45
CA GLY A 315 7.12 -1.91 9.32
C GLY A 315 8.19 -1.29 10.22
N PHE A 316 8.72 -0.13 9.81
CA PHE A 316 9.91 0.45 10.43
C PHE A 316 9.67 0.92 11.88
N ASP A 317 8.54 1.58 12.12
CA ASP A 317 8.22 2.16 13.42
C ASP A 317 7.92 1.08 14.48
N ASN A 318 7.28 -0.02 14.07
CA ASN A 318 7.06 -1.21 14.90
C ASN A 318 8.38 -1.90 15.25
N ILE A 319 9.30 -2.07 14.28
CA ILE A 319 10.63 -2.63 14.53
C ILE A 319 11.43 -1.74 15.50
N LEU A 320 11.40 -0.41 15.38
CA LEU A 320 12.00 0.49 16.37
C LEU A 320 11.32 0.41 17.75
N THR A 321 10.02 0.16 17.80
CA THR A 321 9.28 -0.01 19.05
C THR A 321 9.68 -1.30 19.75
N ALA A 322 9.75 -2.43 19.02
CA ALA A 322 10.29 -3.69 19.51
C ALA A 322 11.73 -3.55 20.05
N ILE A 323 12.59 -2.81 19.33
CA ILE A 323 13.96 -2.52 19.79
C ILE A 323 13.95 -1.78 21.14
N LYS A 324 13.12 -0.74 21.31
CA LYS A 324 12.99 0.02 22.57
C LYS A 324 12.47 -0.84 23.71
N GLU A 325 11.52 -1.73 23.45
CA GLU A 325 10.97 -2.67 24.44
C GLU A 325 12.04 -3.64 24.97
N VAL A 326 12.94 -4.10 24.09
CA VAL A 326 14.08 -4.97 24.46
C VAL A 326 15.22 -4.18 25.12
N GLU A 327 15.45 -2.94 24.74
CA GLU A 327 16.57 -2.11 25.24
C GLU A 327 16.50 -1.83 26.75
N VAL A 328 15.29 -1.89 27.33
CA VAL A 328 15.04 -1.79 28.79
C VAL A 328 15.74 -2.92 29.59
N ILE A 329 16.09 -4.05 28.97
CA ILE A 329 16.80 -5.16 29.62
C ILE A 329 18.29 -4.80 29.77
N GLY A 330 18.68 -4.49 31.00
CA GLY A 330 20.01 -4.03 31.39
C GLY A 330 21.06 -5.14 31.55
N SER A 331 22.33 -4.75 31.75
CA SER A 331 23.51 -5.63 31.80
C SER A 331 23.48 -6.70 32.89
N GLU A 332 22.79 -6.43 33.99
CA GLU A 332 22.73 -7.33 35.15
C GLU A 332 21.71 -8.47 34.99
N SER A 333 20.93 -8.48 33.89
CA SER A 333 19.94 -9.54 33.62
C SER A 333 20.57 -10.77 32.97
N TYR A 334 20.14 -11.96 33.39
CA TYR A 334 20.44 -13.23 32.72
C TYR A 334 19.98 -13.28 31.24
N LEU A 335 19.06 -12.38 30.82
CA LEU A 335 18.58 -12.26 29.44
C LEU A 335 19.33 -11.21 28.61
N TYR A 336 20.31 -10.49 29.16
CA TYR A 336 21.01 -9.40 28.47
C TYR A 336 21.62 -9.82 27.12
N ASP A 337 22.22 -11.02 27.05
CA ASP A 337 22.81 -11.55 25.82
C ASP A 337 21.77 -11.89 24.76
N ARG A 338 20.57 -12.36 25.16
CA ARG A 338 19.45 -12.57 24.23
C ARG A 338 18.87 -11.25 23.78
N ALA A 339 18.58 -10.33 24.71
CA ALA A 339 18.13 -8.98 24.39
C ALA A 339 19.07 -8.27 23.38
N THR A 340 20.38 -8.44 23.54
CA THR A 340 21.37 -7.88 22.61
C THR A 340 21.37 -8.55 21.23
N LYS A 341 21.08 -9.86 21.15
CA LYS A 341 20.88 -10.57 19.87
C LYS A 341 19.60 -10.09 19.17
N ASP A 342 18.48 -10.05 19.90
CA ASP A 342 17.18 -9.62 19.37
C ASP A 342 17.25 -8.16 18.86
N ILE A 343 17.87 -7.23 19.60
CA ILE A 343 18.16 -5.86 19.13
C ILE A 343 18.98 -5.86 17.84
N THR A 344 20.01 -6.72 17.74
CA THR A 344 20.86 -6.82 16.54
C THR A 344 20.08 -7.35 15.33
N GLU A 345 19.19 -8.32 15.52
CA GLU A 345 18.36 -8.91 14.46
C GLU A 345 17.28 -7.92 13.99
N TYR A 346 16.54 -7.30 14.90
CA TYR A 346 15.57 -6.26 14.58
C TYR A 346 16.23 -5.06 13.90
N SER A 347 17.43 -4.67 14.31
CA SER A 347 18.19 -3.58 13.68
C SER A 347 18.64 -3.90 12.25
N LYS A 348 18.94 -5.17 11.94
CA LYS A 348 19.19 -5.60 10.55
C LYS A 348 17.92 -5.49 9.69
N ILE A 349 16.75 -5.80 10.25
CA ILE A 349 15.45 -5.62 9.58
C ILE A 349 15.18 -4.12 9.36
N ALA A 350 15.41 -3.27 10.37
CA ALA A 350 15.27 -1.82 10.26
C ALA A 350 16.15 -1.23 9.15
N LEU A 351 17.43 -1.64 9.08
CA LEU A 351 18.35 -1.22 8.01
C LEU A 351 17.89 -1.73 6.64
N LYS A 352 17.39 -2.97 6.55
CA LYS A 352 16.85 -3.54 5.32
C LYS A 352 15.64 -2.77 4.80
N LEU A 353 14.76 -2.31 5.69
CA LEU A 353 13.63 -1.43 5.36
C LEU A 353 14.10 -0.06 4.87
N ALA A 354 15.15 0.52 5.47
CA ALA A 354 15.78 1.75 5.00
C ALA A 354 16.36 1.59 3.57
N GLU A 355 16.98 0.44 3.26
CA GLU A 355 17.45 0.14 1.90
C GLU A 355 16.34 0.04 0.86
N ASP A 356 15.19 -0.56 1.21
CA ASP A 356 14.08 -0.69 0.26
C ASP A 356 13.35 0.64 0.06
N ASN A 357 13.34 1.52 1.07
CA ASN A 357 12.91 2.91 0.91
C ASN A 357 13.85 3.70 -0.03
N LEU A 358 15.17 3.48 0.04
CA LEU A 358 16.14 4.17 -0.82
C LEU A 358 15.87 3.93 -2.31
N LYS A 359 15.45 2.70 -2.68
CA LYS A 359 15.04 2.35 -4.05
C LYS A 359 13.83 3.15 -4.55
N SER A 360 13.01 3.66 -3.65
CA SER A 360 11.85 4.52 -3.97
C SER A 360 12.23 5.98 -4.22
N GLY A 361 13.52 6.33 -4.06
CA GLY A 361 14.06 7.67 -4.29
C GLY A 361 13.98 8.62 -3.09
N ASP A 362 13.49 8.17 -1.93
CA ASP A 362 13.43 8.95 -0.69
C ASP A 362 14.70 8.71 0.16
N TRP A 363 15.80 9.26 -0.33
CA TRP A 363 17.12 9.15 0.30
C TRP A 363 17.19 9.86 1.67
N GLN A 364 16.44 10.94 1.87
CA GLN A 364 16.38 11.67 3.14
C GLN A 364 15.78 10.80 4.24
N ARG A 365 14.59 10.22 3.99
CA ARG A 365 13.95 9.32 4.94
C ARG A 365 14.75 8.04 5.14
N SER A 366 15.40 7.53 4.10
CA SER A 366 16.27 6.34 4.22
C SER A 366 17.45 6.59 5.17
N ILE A 367 18.12 7.74 5.07
CA ILE A 367 19.19 8.14 5.98
C ILE A 367 18.66 8.30 7.42
N SER A 368 17.53 8.98 7.62
CA SER A 368 16.97 9.17 8.96
C SER A 368 16.46 7.87 9.60
N MET A 369 16.01 6.89 8.80
CA MET A 369 15.70 5.54 9.26
C MET A 369 16.96 4.84 9.79
N ALA A 370 18.05 4.84 9.02
CA ALA A 370 19.30 4.20 9.47
C ALA A 370 19.92 4.87 10.69
N GLN A 371 19.76 6.19 10.85
CA GLN A 371 20.24 6.94 12.01
C GLN A 371 19.47 6.68 13.32
N GLN A 372 18.26 6.13 13.26
CA GLN A 372 17.46 5.77 14.45
C GLN A 372 17.81 4.39 15.02
N ILE A 373 18.66 3.61 14.35
CA ILE A 373 19.10 2.30 14.80
C ILE A 373 20.09 2.48 15.98
N PRO A 374 19.90 1.82 17.14
CA PRO A 374 20.73 2.05 18.32
C PRO A 374 22.11 1.41 18.20
N LYS A 375 23.11 2.05 18.82
CA LYS A 375 24.50 1.57 18.86
C LYS A 375 24.66 0.18 19.48
N ARG A 376 23.76 -0.23 20.38
CA ARG A 376 23.76 -1.59 20.99
C ARG A 376 23.64 -2.71 19.95
N ALA A 377 23.12 -2.42 18.75
CA ALA A 377 23.05 -3.34 17.63
C ALA A 377 24.41 -3.65 16.96
N LYS A 378 25.45 -2.83 17.22
CA LYS A 378 26.81 -2.98 16.65
C LYS A 378 26.85 -3.01 15.11
N LEU A 379 25.96 -2.24 14.46
CA LEU A 379 25.84 -2.09 13.00
C LEU A 379 26.46 -0.78 12.49
N ASP A 380 27.36 -0.15 13.24
CA ASP A 380 27.87 1.20 12.94
C ASP A 380 28.53 1.30 11.55
N ARG A 381 29.22 0.24 11.09
CA ARG A 381 29.87 0.18 9.77
C ARG A 381 28.86 0.02 8.64
N GLU A 382 27.86 -0.84 8.85
CA GLU A 382 26.74 -1.06 7.95
C GLU A 382 25.94 0.24 7.73
N ILE A 383 25.66 0.97 8.83
CA ILE A 383 24.95 2.25 8.80
C ILE A 383 25.80 3.33 8.12
N GLU A 384 27.09 3.42 8.44
CA GLU A 384 28.03 4.37 7.82
C GLU A 384 28.10 4.16 6.29
N ASP A 385 28.35 2.92 5.83
CA ASP A 385 28.37 2.62 4.39
C ASP A 385 27.02 2.93 3.72
N PHE A 386 25.92 2.58 4.39
CA PHE A 386 24.58 2.80 3.86
C PHE A 386 24.26 4.28 3.69
N ILE A 387 24.70 5.14 4.62
CA ILE A 387 24.57 6.59 4.50
C ILE A 387 25.44 7.13 3.35
N VAL A 388 26.66 6.61 3.16
CA VAL A 388 27.51 6.97 2.01
C VAL A 388 26.83 6.59 0.68
N LEU A 389 26.27 5.39 0.56
CA LEU A 389 25.50 5.00 -0.64
C LEU A 389 24.23 5.81 -0.83
N SER A 390 23.51 6.12 0.24
CA SER A 390 22.29 6.92 0.17
C SER A 390 22.58 8.34 -0.32
N ARG A 391 23.71 8.94 0.12
CA ARG A 391 24.19 10.24 -0.38
C ARG A 391 24.64 10.16 -1.85
N ALA A 392 25.32 9.10 -2.25
CA ALA A 392 25.73 8.88 -3.64
C ALA A 392 24.55 8.82 -4.63
N HIS A 393 23.32 8.49 -4.18
CA HIS A 393 22.13 8.56 -5.03
C HIS A 393 21.69 10.00 -5.36
N ILE A 394 22.09 11.01 -4.57
CA ILE A 394 21.74 12.41 -4.81
C ILE A 394 22.30 12.91 -6.15
N PRO A 395 23.63 12.89 -6.41
CA PRO A 395 24.16 13.31 -7.70
C PRO A 395 23.78 12.34 -8.83
N ALA A 396 23.58 11.04 -8.56
CA ALA A 396 23.06 10.11 -9.56
C ALA A 396 21.65 10.51 -10.06
N SER A 397 20.81 11.07 -9.18
CA SER A 397 19.44 11.49 -9.51
C SER A 397 19.35 12.73 -10.42
N LEU A 398 20.45 13.48 -10.57
CA LEU A 398 20.56 14.59 -11.52
C LEU A 398 20.53 14.11 -12.98
N ASP A 399 20.74 12.81 -13.21
CA ASP A 399 20.60 12.17 -14.51
C ASP A 399 21.63 12.60 -15.57
N THR A 400 22.71 13.27 -15.16
CA THR A 400 23.81 13.75 -16.01
C THR A 400 25.05 12.87 -15.92
N ALA A 401 25.90 12.91 -16.95
CA ALA A 401 27.18 12.19 -16.96
C ALA A 401 28.14 12.66 -15.84
N GLU A 402 27.98 13.89 -15.34
CA GLU A 402 28.77 14.43 -14.22
C GLU A 402 28.25 13.96 -12.87
N GLY A 403 26.92 14.02 -12.64
CA GLY A 403 26.30 13.54 -11.41
C GLY A 403 26.50 12.03 -11.20
N LEU A 404 26.48 11.24 -12.28
CA LEU A 404 26.80 9.82 -12.22
C LEU A 404 28.30 9.55 -11.90
N LYS A 405 29.22 10.42 -12.34
CA LYS A 405 30.65 10.30 -11.98
C LYS A 405 30.88 10.62 -10.51
N ASP A 406 30.24 11.64 -9.97
CA ASP A 406 30.29 11.98 -8.54
C ASP A 406 29.67 10.85 -7.68
N ALA A 407 28.51 10.32 -8.07
CA ALA A 407 27.90 9.14 -7.44
C ALA A 407 28.87 7.96 -7.35
N ILE A 408 29.56 7.64 -8.46
CA ILE A 408 30.60 6.60 -8.50
C ILE A 408 31.77 6.94 -7.58
N ALA A 409 32.23 8.20 -7.54
CA ALA A 409 33.33 8.63 -6.67
C ALA A 409 32.97 8.47 -5.18
N GLN A 410 31.75 8.84 -4.78
CA GLN A 410 31.26 8.66 -3.42
C GLN A 410 31.12 7.17 -3.07
N ALA A 411 30.47 6.35 -3.91
CA ALA A 411 30.33 4.92 -3.65
C ALA A 411 31.68 4.16 -3.63
N ARG A 412 32.72 4.65 -4.32
CA ARG A 412 34.08 4.10 -4.28
C ARG A 412 34.79 4.28 -2.93
N GLN A 413 34.30 5.15 -2.04
CA GLN A 413 34.83 5.29 -0.67
C GLN A 413 34.63 4.00 0.15
N ILE A 414 33.65 3.17 -0.23
CA ILE A 414 33.36 1.89 0.43
C ILE A 414 34.33 0.82 -0.07
N SER A 415 35.45 0.71 0.63
CA SER A 415 36.58 -0.16 0.31
C SER A 415 36.26 -1.66 0.42
N ARG A 416 37.11 -2.50 -0.20
CA ARG A 416 36.97 -3.96 -0.18
C ARG A 416 37.08 -4.47 1.26
N GLY A 417 36.04 -5.16 1.73
CA GLY A 417 35.94 -5.65 3.12
C GLY A 417 34.96 -4.86 4.00
N ARG A 418 34.43 -3.73 3.52
CA ARG A 418 33.30 -3.02 4.16
C ARG A 418 31.96 -3.73 3.86
N PRO A 419 31.00 -3.79 4.82
CA PRO A 419 29.76 -4.57 4.67
C PRO A 419 28.95 -4.32 3.39
N PHE A 420 28.85 -3.08 2.91
CA PHE A 420 28.07 -2.74 1.71
C PHE A 420 28.89 -2.74 0.42
N HIS A 421 30.17 -3.11 0.42
CA HIS A 421 31.04 -3.05 -0.76
C HIS A 421 30.43 -3.72 -2.00
N ASN A 422 29.80 -4.90 -1.85
CA ASN A 422 29.19 -5.61 -2.98
C ASN A 422 28.01 -4.84 -3.59
N LYS A 423 27.19 -4.17 -2.76
CA LYS A 423 26.10 -3.29 -3.21
C LYS A 423 26.65 -2.03 -3.86
N ALA A 424 27.70 -1.42 -3.29
CA ALA A 424 28.41 -0.30 -3.89
C ALA A 424 28.92 -0.62 -5.30
N GLN A 425 29.56 -1.78 -5.49
CA GLN A 425 30.03 -2.23 -6.81
C GLN A 425 28.88 -2.49 -7.79
N GLN A 426 27.71 -2.92 -7.33
CA GLN A 426 26.52 -3.06 -8.18
C GLN A 426 26.01 -1.69 -8.66
N TYR A 427 25.86 -0.71 -7.75
CA TYR A 427 25.48 0.65 -8.12
C TYR A 427 26.49 1.29 -9.07
N ILE A 428 27.80 1.14 -8.80
CA ILE A 428 28.87 1.65 -9.67
C ILE A 428 28.75 1.08 -11.10
N ARG A 429 28.55 -0.24 -11.27
CA ARG A 429 28.37 -0.82 -12.62
C ARG A 429 27.15 -0.25 -13.34
N ASN A 430 26.03 -0.12 -12.62
CA ASN A 430 24.79 0.45 -13.19
C ASN A 430 24.98 1.92 -13.61
N TRP A 431 25.65 2.73 -12.78
CA TRP A 431 25.94 4.13 -13.10
C TRP A 431 27.00 4.28 -14.21
N GLN A 432 27.96 3.36 -14.31
CA GLN A 432 28.92 3.33 -15.43
C GLN A 432 28.21 3.10 -16.76
N GLN A 433 27.24 2.18 -16.83
CA GLN A 433 26.42 2.00 -18.03
C GLN A 433 25.57 3.24 -18.30
N ALA A 434 24.91 3.79 -17.27
CA ALA A 434 24.08 4.98 -17.42
C ALA A 434 24.86 6.22 -17.93
N ILE A 435 26.17 6.35 -17.63
CA ILE A 435 27.03 7.41 -18.20
C ILE A 435 27.15 7.26 -19.72
N ILE A 436 27.32 6.04 -20.22
CA ILE A 436 27.39 5.75 -21.66
C ILE A 436 26.07 6.15 -22.31
N ASP A 437 24.95 5.69 -21.74
CA ASP A 437 23.61 5.94 -22.28
C ASP A 437 23.25 7.44 -22.31
N VAL A 438 23.60 8.19 -21.25
CA VAL A 438 23.46 9.67 -21.21
C VAL A 438 24.32 10.33 -22.28
N ALA A 439 25.59 9.93 -22.42
CA ALA A 439 26.49 10.52 -23.41
C ALA A 439 25.99 10.27 -24.85
N THR A 440 25.45 9.09 -25.14
CA THR A 440 24.81 8.75 -26.42
C THR A 440 23.58 9.63 -26.68
N LEU A 441 22.69 9.79 -25.68
CA LEU A 441 21.53 10.69 -25.78
C LEU A 441 21.93 12.15 -26.00
N GLU A 442 22.94 12.65 -25.29
CA GLU A 442 23.45 14.02 -25.44
C GLU A 442 24.12 14.25 -26.80
N LYS A 443 24.89 13.28 -27.28
CA LYS A 443 25.50 13.30 -28.62
C LYS A 443 24.44 13.30 -29.72
N ALA A 444 23.42 12.44 -29.62
CA ALA A 444 22.30 12.42 -30.54
C ALA A 444 21.52 13.75 -30.53
N ARG A 445 21.20 14.28 -29.33
CA ARG A 445 20.58 15.61 -29.18
C ARG A 445 21.45 16.71 -29.79
N LYS A 446 22.78 16.63 -29.69
CA LYS A 446 23.72 17.60 -30.28
C LYS A 446 23.72 17.54 -31.81
N LEU A 447 23.67 16.34 -32.40
CA LEU A 447 23.50 16.15 -33.85
C LEU A 447 22.17 16.77 -34.32
N ALA A 448 21.07 16.44 -33.66
CA ALA A 448 19.74 16.94 -34.02
C ALA A 448 19.54 18.48 -33.91
N ARG A 449 20.49 19.24 -33.34
CA ARG A 449 20.34 20.70 -33.12
C ARG A 449 20.16 21.52 -34.38
N SER A 450 20.75 21.10 -35.50
CA SER A 450 20.64 21.84 -36.77
C SER A 450 19.25 21.71 -37.41
N GLY A 451 18.48 20.68 -37.04
CA GLY A 451 17.24 20.30 -37.73
C GLY A 451 17.44 19.77 -39.16
N ALA A 452 18.68 19.69 -39.66
CA ALA A 452 18.95 19.22 -41.01
C ALA A 452 18.72 17.71 -41.14
N VAL A 453 18.11 17.27 -42.25
CA VAL A 453 17.75 15.85 -42.48
C VAL A 453 18.94 14.90 -42.28
N LYS A 454 20.14 15.28 -42.74
CA LYS A 454 21.38 14.51 -42.56
C LYS A 454 21.71 14.30 -41.08
N ASP A 455 21.61 15.36 -40.28
CA ASP A 455 22.01 15.34 -38.88
C ASP A 455 20.93 14.70 -37.99
N LEU A 456 19.64 14.87 -38.34
CA LEU A 456 18.54 14.12 -37.74
C LEU A 456 18.68 12.61 -38.01
N LYS A 457 19.02 12.21 -39.25
CA LYS A 457 19.29 10.79 -39.59
C LYS A 457 20.49 10.25 -38.79
N ALA A 458 21.55 11.04 -38.62
CA ALA A 458 22.68 10.68 -37.78
C ALA A 458 22.28 10.55 -36.30
N ALA A 459 21.44 11.45 -35.79
CA ALA A 459 20.93 11.41 -34.42
C ALA A 459 20.04 10.17 -34.15
N VAL A 460 19.15 9.82 -35.08
CA VAL A 460 18.36 8.58 -35.01
C VAL A 460 19.26 7.34 -35.06
N ALA A 461 20.27 7.32 -35.95
CA ALA A 461 21.23 6.22 -36.02
C ALA A 461 22.04 6.04 -34.72
N GLU A 462 22.43 7.14 -34.07
CA GLU A 462 23.10 7.13 -32.77
C GLU A 462 22.22 6.49 -31.68
N LEU A 463 20.94 6.87 -31.61
CA LEU A 463 20.00 6.34 -30.60
C LEU A 463 19.65 4.86 -30.78
N ARG A 464 19.73 4.32 -32.00
CA ARG A 464 19.56 2.86 -32.25
C ARG A 464 20.60 1.99 -31.55
N SER A 465 21.70 2.58 -31.07
CA SER A 465 22.69 1.86 -30.25
C SER A 465 22.22 1.59 -28.81
N ILE A 466 21.15 2.26 -28.34
CA ILE A 466 20.53 2.05 -27.03
C ILE A 466 19.42 1.01 -27.18
N PRO A 467 19.54 -0.21 -26.59
CA PRO A 467 18.49 -1.22 -26.66
C PRO A 467 17.19 -0.75 -25.98
N THR A 468 16.04 -1.21 -26.48
CA THR A 468 14.73 -0.92 -25.85
C THR A 468 14.58 -1.47 -24.43
N SER A 469 15.38 -2.48 -24.06
CA SER A 469 15.48 -3.03 -22.70
C SER A 469 16.38 -2.22 -21.76
N ASN A 470 17.09 -1.21 -22.26
CA ASN A 470 17.86 -0.29 -21.43
C ASN A 470 16.90 0.60 -20.61
N PRO A 471 17.21 0.98 -19.36
CA PRO A 471 16.41 1.95 -18.58
C PRO A 471 16.13 3.29 -19.27
N ARG A 472 16.91 3.67 -20.30
CA ARG A 472 16.72 4.86 -21.15
C ARG A 472 16.23 4.54 -22.56
N GLY A 473 15.83 3.30 -22.84
CA GLY A 473 15.32 2.88 -24.15
C GLY A 473 14.06 3.65 -24.55
N GLU A 474 13.20 4.00 -23.59
CA GLU A 474 12.00 4.83 -23.80
C GLU A 474 12.36 6.27 -24.21
N ASP A 475 13.27 6.94 -23.47
CA ASP A 475 13.78 8.27 -23.83
C ASP A 475 14.37 8.29 -25.25
N ALA A 476 15.14 7.25 -25.60
CA ALA A 476 15.71 7.09 -26.94
C ALA A 476 14.62 6.90 -28.00
N GLN A 477 13.63 6.03 -27.74
CA GLN A 477 12.52 5.76 -28.67
C GLN A 477 11.69 7.01 -28.94
N VAL A 478 11.34 7.80 -27.92
CA VAL A 478 10.57 9.05 -28.06
C VAL A 478 11.30 10.06 -28.96
N GLN A 479 12.62 10.22 -28.77
CA GLN A 479 13.42 11.11 -29.62
C GLN A 479 13.55 10.57 -31.04
N MET A 480 13.73 9.26 -31.22
CA MET A 480 13.79 8.63 -32.55
C MET A 480 12.50 8.83 -33.34
N VAL A 481 11.33 8.61 -32.73
CA VAL A 481 10.02 8.83 -33.38
C VAL A 481 9.89 10.31 -33.79
N ARG A 482 10.14 11.23 -32.86
CA ARG A 482 10.04 12.68 -33.11
C ARG A 482 10.95 13.15 -34.25
N TRP A 483 12.21 12.69 -34.30
CA TRP A 483 13.14 13.08 -35.36
C TRP A 483 12.85 12.38 -36.69
N THR A 484 12.31 11.15 -36.67
CA THR A 484 11.87 10.45 -37.88
C THR A 484 10.69 11.17 -38.53
N GLN A 485 9.67 11.52 -37.73
CA GLN A 485 8.55 12.36 -38.20
C GLN A 485 9.05 13.69 -38.79
N LYS A 486 10.03 14.35 -38.14
CA LYS A 486 10.59 15.60 -38.65
C LYS A 486 11.40 15.44 -39.94
N ILE A 487 12.08 14.31 -40.14
CA ILE A 487 12.73 13.97 -41.41
C ILE A 487 11.68 13.83 -42.51
N GLU A 488 10.62 13.06 -42.26
CA GLU A 488 9.53 12.82 -43.22
C GLU A 488 8.83 14.14 -43.60
N GLU A 489 8.50 15.00 -42.63
CA GLU A 489 7.95 16.33 -42.88
C GLU A 489 8.83 17.20 -43.80
N ILE A 490 10.17 17.09 -43.71
CA ILE A 490 11.09 17.90 -44.53
C ILE A 490 11.26 17.29 -45.93
N GLU A 491 11.24 15.96 -46.03
CA GLU A 491 11.34 15.24 -47.31
C GLU A 491 10.05 15.32 -48.14
N ASP A 492 8.89 15.25 -47.50
CA ASP A 492 7.58 15.13 -48.17
C ASP A 492 6.97 16.47 -48.51
N ARG A 493 7.25 17.52 -47.72
CA ARG A 493 6.66 18.86 -47.90
C ARG A 493 6.90 19.45 -49.29
N PRO A 494 8.08 19.36 -49.92
CA PRO A 494 8.26 19.80 -51.30
C PRO A 494 7.41 19.02 -52.31
N LEU A 495 7.08 17.75 -52.04
CA LEU A 495 6.19 16.96 -52.90
C LEU A 495 4.76 17.51 -52.81
N LEU A 496 4.29 17.83 -51.60
CA LEU A 496 2.96 18.37 -51.36
C LEU A 496 2.83 19.82 -51.89
N GLU A 497 3.84 20.68 -51.65
CA GLU A 497 3.89 22.05 -52.18
C GLU A 497 3.91 22.09 -53.72
N ASN A 498 4.65 21.18 -54.37
CA ASN A 498 4.61 21.03 -55.83
C ASN A 498 3.24 20.51 -56.32
N ALA A 499 2.57 19.64 -55.55
CA ALA A 499 1.23 19.17 -55.87
C ALA A 499 0.19 20.30 -55.75
N ASP A 500 0.25 21.11 -54.69
CA ASP A 500 -0.58 22.31 -54.52
C ASP A 500 -0.38 23.30 -55.68
N GLN A 501 0.87 23.51 -56.13
CA GLN A 501 1.17 24.35 -57.31
C GLN A 501 0.54 23.79 -58.59
N LEU A 502 0.62 22.49 -58.83
CA LEU A 502 -0.04 21.84 -59.98
C LEU A 502 -1.57 21.97 -59.88
N ALA A 503 -2.16 21.77 -58.70
CA ALA A 503 -3.60 21.92 -58.51
C ALA A 503 -4.09 23.37 -58.72
N SER A 504 -3.23 24.36 -58.51
CA SER A 504 -3.58 25.78 -58.65
C SER A 504 -3.97 26.20 -60.08
N PHE A 505 -3.47 25.51 -61.12
CA PHE A 505 -3.89 25.73 -62.51
C PHE A 505 -5.36 25.37 -62.74
N GLY A 506 -5.90 24.43 -61.96
CA GLY A 506 -7.32 24.17 -61.84
C GLY A 506 -7.98 23.40 -62.99
N ASP A 507 -7.24 22.99 -64.02
CA ASP A 507 -7.73 22.12 -65.10
C ASP A 507 -7.58 20.62 -64.78
N VAL A 508 -8.29 19.78 -65.53
CA VAL A 508 -8.35 18.32 -65.34
C VAL A 508 -6.97 17.65 -65.43
N LYS A 509 -6.08 18.12 -66.31
CA LYS A 509 -4.74 17.52 -66.47
C LYS A 509 -3.88 17.88 -65.26
N SER A 510 -3.79 19.16 -64.92
CA SER A 510 -2.95 19.59 -63.80
C SER A 510 -3.45 19.10 -62.43
N LEU A 511 -4.76 18.91 -62.25
CA LEU A 511 -5.32 18.23 -61.06
C LEU A 511 -4.93 16.74 -61.02
N LYS A 512 -4.95 16.02 -62.14
CA LYS A 512 -4.49 14.62 -62.21
C LYS A 512 -2.99 14.49 -61.95
N GLU A 513 -2.18 15.45 -62.41
CA GLU A 513 -0.74 15.53 -62.12
C GLU A 513 -0.49 15.85 -60.64
N ALA A 514 -1.23 16.79 -60.03
CA ALA A 514 -1.19 17.09 -58.60
C ALA A 514 -1.51 15.86 -57.73
N ILE A 515 -2.58 15.14 -58.06
CA ILE A 515 -2.94 13.85 -57.40
C ILE A 515 -1.80 12.84 -57.52
N SER A 516 -1.16 12.73 -58.70
CA SER A 516 -0.03 11.82 -58.90
C SER A 516 1.22 12.24 -58.11
N GLN A 517 1.41 13.54 -57.86
CA GLN A 517 2.52 14.09 -57.10
C GLN A 517 2.32 13.87 -55.60
N ALA A 518 1.11 14.16 -55.07
CA ALA A 518 0.76 13.89 -53.67
C ALA A 518 0.78 12.39 -53.32
N LYS A 519 0.41 11.51 -54.26
CA LYS A 519 0.50 10.03 -54.09
C LYS A 519 1.90 9.48 -53.88
N GLN A 520 2.96 10.28 -54.07
CA GLN A 520 4.33 9.88 -53.73
C GLN A 520 4.56 9.85 -52.21
N ILE A 521 3.72 10.53 -51.43
CA ILE A 521 3.73 10.49 -49.96
C ILE A 521 3.05 9.19 -49.51
N GLY A 522 3.86 8.22 -49.08
CA GLY A 522 3.42 6.87 -48.73
C GLY A 522 2.71 6.78 -47.36
N GLN A 523 1.89 5.73 -47.22
CA GLN A 523 1.15 5.45 -45.98
C GLN A 523 2.09 5.33 -44.76
N GLY A 524 1.70 5.98 -43.66
CA GLY A 524 2.44 5.96 -42.40
C GLY A 524 3.56 6.99 -42.29
N ARG A 525 3.78 7.84 -43.31
CA ARG A 525 4.65 9.01 -43.22
C ARG A 525 3.92 10.22 -42.63
N ALA A 526 4.68 11.13 -42.03
CA ALA A 526 4.16 12.32 -41.32
C ALA A 526 3.11 13.17 -42.05
N LEU A 527 3.18 13.31 -43.38
CA LEU A 527 2.25 14.13 -44.18
C LEU A 527 1.21 13.30 -44.97
N TYR A 528 1.07 12.00 -44.69
CA TYR A 528 0.18 11.12 -45.46
C TYR A 528 -1.29 11.56 -45.41
N ASP A 529 -1.81 11.89 -44.23
CA ASP A 529 -3.23 12.27 -44.08
C ASP A 529 -3.54 13.59 -44.80
N GLU A 530 -2.66 14.60 -44.66
CA GLU A 530 -2.76 15.87 -45.40
C GLU A 530 -2.71 15.65 -46.93
N ALA A 531 -1.88 14.71 -47.40
CA ALA A 531 -1.84 14.33 -48.80
C ALA A 531 -3.12 13.60 -49.26
N GLN A 532 -3.73 12.75 -48.42
CA GLN A 532 -5.00 12.09 -48.75
C GLN A 532 -6.17 13.09 -48.86
N ASP A 533 -6.24 14.07 -47.96
CA ASP A 533 -7.24 15.12 -48.01
C ASP A 533 -7.15 15.90 -49.32
N ARG A 534 -5.94 16.33 -49.72
CA ARG A 534 -5.68 16.96 -51.02
C ARG A 534 -6.06 16.07 -52.21
N ILE A 535 -5.67 14.79 -52.19
CA ILE A 535 -6.02 13.84 -53.24
C ILE A 535 -7.53 13.71 -53.39
N SER A 536 -8.28 13.68 -52.28
CA SER A 536 -9.74 13.59 -52.28
C SER A 536 -10.37 14.84 -52.90
N GLU A 537 -10.00 16.02 -52.41
CA GLU A 537 -10.45 17.34 -52.91
C GLU A 537 -10.23 17.49 -54.42
N TRP A 538 -9.02 17.20 -54.89
CA TRP A 538 -8.67 17.33 -56.31
C TRP A 538 -9.28 16.24 -57.18
N THR A 539 -9.53 15.05 -56.64
CA THR A 539 -10.25 13.99 -57.36
C THR A 539 -11.68 14.41 -57.62
N GLU A 540 -12.39 14.96 -56.62
CA GLU A 540 -13.72 15.52 -56.84
C GLU A 540 -13.69 16.65 -57.87
N ARG A 541 -12.81 17.64 -57.71
CA ARG A 541 -12.72 18.79 -58.62
C ARG A 541 -12.43 18.36 -60.05
N SER A 542 -11.49 17.43 -60.24
CA SER A 542 -11.17 16.86 -61.55
C SER A 542 -12.37 16.14 -62.17
N GLN A 543 -13.08 15.31 -61.41
CA GLN A 543 -14.25 14.60 -61.92
C GLN A 543 -15.38 15.57 -62.27
N ARG A 544 -15.65 16.58 -61.44
CA ARG A 544 -16.68 17.58 -61.73
C ARG A 544 -16.38 18.31 -63.03
N LEU A 545 -15.15 18.77 -63.24
CA LEU A 545 -14.74 19.41 -64.51
C LEU A 545 -14.80 18.48 -65.73
N GLU A 546 -14.51 17.19 -65.56
CA GLU A 546 -14.50 16.20 -66.65
C GLU A 546 -15.91 15.72 -67.04
N TYR A 547 -16.83 15.59 -66.09
CA TYR A 547 -18.16 15.02 -66.32
C TYR A 547 -19.31 16.04 -66.35
N GLN A 548 -19.15 17.26 -65.83
CA GLN A 548 -20.20 18.29 -65.91
C GLN A 548 -20.64 18.58 -67.36
N PRO A 549 -19.73 18.73 -68.36
CA PRO A 549 -20.15 18.97 -69.75
C PRO A 549 -20.98 17.83 -70.36
N ILE A 550 -20.81 16.60 -69.87
CA ILE A 550 -21.59 15.43 -70.32
C ILE A 550 -23.02 15.51 -69.73
N LEU A 551 -23.13 15.85 -68.43
CA LEU A 551 -24.43 16.04 -67.78
C LEU A 551 -25.19 17.24 -68.38
N ASP A 552 -24.52 18.38 -68.56
CA ASP A 552 -25.09 19.58 -69.19
C ASP A 552 -25.57 19.27 -70.62
N ARG A 553 -24.79 18.50 -71.38
CA ARG A 553 -25.19 18.06 -72.72
C ARG A 553 -26.40 17.12 -72.70
N ALA A 554 -26.49 16.22 -71.73
CA ALA A 554 -27.67 15.37 -71.56
C ALA A 554 -28.91 16.21 -71.22
N VAL A 555 -28.79 17.17 -70.30
CA VAL A 555 -29.88 18.09 -69.93
C VAL A 555 -30.35 18.93 -71.11
N GLN A 556 -29.43 19.44 -71.94
CA GLN A 556 -29.81 20.14 -73.18
C GLN A 556 -30.58 19.23 -74.14
N ILE A 557 -30.09 18.00 -74.38
CA ILE A 557 -30.75 17.04 -75.28
C ILE A 557 -32.16 16.68 -74.78
N ALA A 558 -32.37 16.57 -73.45
CA ALA A 558 -33.70 16.38 -72.88
C ALA A 558 -34.60 17.60 -73.10
N SER A 559 -34.06 18.81 -72.90
CA SER A 559 -34.77 20.07 -73.14
C SER A 559 -35.16 20.26 -74.61
N ASP A 560 -34.37 19.71 -75.53
CA ASP A 560 -34.65 19.66 -76.97
C ASP A 560 -35.71 18.58 -77.34
N GLY A 561 -36.20 17.80 -76.37
CA GLY A 561 -37.26 16.79 -76.52
C GLY A 561 -36.80 15.34 -76.74
N ASP A 562 -35.49 15.09 -76.88
CA ASP A 562 -34.93 13.74 -77.14
C ASP A 562 -34.54 13.04 -75.83
N LEU A 563 -35.56 12.72 -75.00
CA LEU A 563 -35.38 12.08 -73.69
C LEU A 563 -34.59 10.75 -73.77
N ALA A 564 -34.84 9.95 -74.81
CA ALA A 564 -34.15 8.66 -75.00
C ALA A 564 -32.64 8.83 -75.20
N ARG A 565 -32.23 9.84 -75.97
CA ARG A 565 -30.81 10.16 -76.15
C ARG A 565 -30.23 10.86 -74.92
N ALA A 566 -30.98 11.73 -74.25
CA ALA A 566 -30.53 12.37 -73.01
C ALA A 566 -30.16 11.34 -71.94
N ILE A 567 -31.02 10.33 -71.74
CA ILE A 567 -30.75 9.18 -70.86
C ILE A 567 -29.42 8.50 -71.24
N SER A 568 -29.22 8.15 -72.52
CA SER A 568 -27.99 7.45 -72.94
C SER A 568 -26.70 8.30 -72.86
N VAL A 569 -26.81 9.63 -72.80
CA VAL A 569 -25.67 10.52 -72.53
C VAL A 569 -25.40 10.63 -71.03
N ALA A 570 -26.42 10.81 -70.20
CA ALA A 570 -26.26 10.87 -68.74
C ALA A 570 -25.78 9.52 -68.14
N GLU A 571 -26.22 8.38 -68.68
CA GLU A 571 -25.78 7.04 -68.27
C GLU A 571 -24.28 6.76 -68.55
N GLN A 572 -23.57 7.64 -69.27
CA GLN A 572 -22.11 7.59 -69.39
C GLN A 572 -21.41 7.97 -68.08
N ILE A 573 -22.10 8.72 -67.21
CA ILE A 573 -21.66 9.02 -65.84
C ILE A 573 -22.02 7.79 -65.00
N LYS A 574 -20.99 7.05 -64.58
CA LYS A 574 -21.09 5.76 -63.87
C LYS A 574 -21.05 5.92 -62.35
N PRO A 575 -21.54 4.92 -61.58
CA PRO A 575 -21.35 4.87 -60.13
C PRO A 575 -19.88 5.05 -59.74
N GLY A 576 -19.62 5.85 -58.70
CA GLY A 576 -18.28 6.20 -58.25
C GLY A 576 -17.67 7.46 -58.87
N ILE A 577 -18.40 8.14 -59.77
CA ILE A 577 -18.11 9.50 -60.22
C ILE A 577 -18.96 10.49 -59.40
N VAL A 578 -18.38 11.63 -59.02
CA VAL A 578 -19.02 12.69 -58.21
C VAL A 578 -20.42 13.10 -58.69
N LEU A 579 -20.63 13.24 -60.01
CA LEU A 579 -21.90 13.66 -60.60
C LEU A 579 -22.91 12.52 -60.85
N TYR A 580 -22.60 11.30 -60.40
CA TYR A 580 -23.50 10.15 -60.60
C TYR A 580 -24.87 10.30 -59.93
N PRO A 581 -25.00 10.79 -58.68
CA PRO A 581 -26.31 10.97 -58.04
C PRO A 581 -27.21 11.92 -58.84
N GLU A 582 -26.68 13.05 -59.29
CA GLU A 582 -27.38 14.07 -60.08
C GLU A 582 -27.76 13.53 -61.47
N ALA A 583 -26.83 12.83 -62.14
CA ALA A 583 -27.09 12.18 -63.43
C ALA A 583 -28.17 11.08 -63.31
N LYS A 584 -28.12 10.27 -62.24
CA LYS A 584 -29.10 9.21 -61.97
C LYS A 584 -30.50 9.78 -61.72
N MET A 585 -30.61 10.84 -60.94
CA MET A 585 -31.86 11.55 -60.69
C MET A 585 -32.48 12.06 -62.00
N LYS A 586 -31.69 12.68 -62.87
CA LYS A 586 -32.14 13.15 -64.19
C LYS A 586 -32.55 11.99 -65.12
N VAL A 587 -31.81 10.90 -65.12
CA VAL A 587 -32.16 9.68 -65.87
C VAL A 587 -33.50 9.10 -65.42
N ASP A 588 -33.79 9.09 -64.12
CA ASP A 588 -35.06 8.56 -63.58
C ASP A 588 -36.25 9.46 -63.94
N GLU A 589 -36.08 10.78 -63.85
CA GLU A 589 -37.04 11.80 -64.28
C GLU A 589 -37.42 11.63 -65.77
N TRP A 590 -36.43 11.54 -66.66
CA TRP A 590 -36.67 11.36 -68.10
C TRP A 590 -37.26 9.98 -68.45
N LYS A 591 -36.95 8.94 -67.67
CA LYS A 591 -37.57 7.61 -67.83
C LYS A 591 -39.05 7.62 -67.48
N ALA A 592 -39.44 8.35 -66.43
CA ALA A 592 -40.85 8.54 -66.07
C ALA A 592 -41.61 9.30 -67.16
N GLU A 593 -41.08 10.45 -67.62
CA GLU A 593 -41.74 11.25 -68.67
C GLU A 593 -41.84 10.50 -70.02
N LEU A 594 -40.84 9.70 -70.39
CA LEU A 594 -40.90 8.84 -71.56
C LEU A 594 -41.95 7.72 -71.42
N GLN A 595 -42.20 7.23 -70.20
CA GLN A 595 -43.27 6.26 -69.94
C GLN A 595 -44.66 6.91 -69.98
N ASP A 596 -44.81 8.09 -69.39
CA ASP A 596 -46.03 8.90 -69.46
C ASP A 596 -46.43 9.20 -70.92
N THR A 597 -45.45 9.62 -71.74
CA THR A 597 -45.64 9.87 -73.18
C THR A 597 -46.21 8.63 -73.88
N LYS A 598 -45.64 7.44 -73.61
CA LYS A 598 -46.11 6.16 -74.16
C LYS A 598 -47.49 5.79 -73.64
N ASN A 599 -47.79 6.05 -72.37
CA ASN A 599 -49.10 5.78 -71.78
C ASN A 599 -50.19 6.57 -72.52
N VAL A 600 -49.98 7.86 -72.78
CA VAL A 600 -50.92 8.68 -73.57
C VAL A 600 -51.06 8.15 -75.01
N GLN A 601 -49.96 7.95 -75.73
CA GLN A 601 -50.00 7.47 -77.12
C GLN A 601 -50.68 6.10 -77.26
N ASN A 602 -50.39 5.17 -76.36
CA ASN A 602 -51.02 3.86 -76.33
C ASN A 602 -52.51 3.96 -75.95
N ALA A 603 -52.88 4.86 -75.04
CA ALA A 603 -54.28 5.09 -74.70
C ALA A 603 -55.06 5.62 -75.91
N GLU A 604 -54.53 6.60 -76.64
CA GLU A 604 -55.10 7.11 -77.89
C GLU A 604 -55.25 6.01 -78.95
N ASN A 605 -54.21 5.18 -79.15
CA ASN A 605 -54.26 4.05 -80.09
C ASN A 605 -55.28 2.96 -79.69
N ILE A 606 -55.48 2.71 -78.40
CA ILE A 606 -56.49 1.74 -77.91
C ILE A 606 -57.89 2.31 -78.13
N ALA A 607 -58.13 3.57 -77.73
CA ALA A 607 -59.41 4.25 -77.88
C ALA A 607 -59.89 4.35 -79.33
N ALA A 608 -58.97 4.36 -80.30
CA ALA A 608 -59.26 4.43 -81.73
C ALA A 608 -60.19 3.31 -82.26
N SER A 609 -60.43 2.22 -81.52
CA SER A 609 -61.41 1.20 -81.90
C SER A 609 -62.88 1.60 -81.65
N GLY A 610 -63.14 2.69 -80.92
CA GLY A 610 -64.49 3.24 -80.68
C GLY A 610 -65.39 2.40 -79.78
N THR A 611 -64.87 1.34 -79.15
CA THR A 611 -65.65 0.45 -78.27
C THR A 611 -65.52 0.87 -76.80
N VAL A 612 -66.58 0.69 -76.02
CA VAL A 612 -66.60 0.90 -74.55
C VAL A 612 -65.39 0.24 -73.88
N GLU A 613 -65.12 -1.02 -74.24
CA GLU A 613 -64.04 -1.82 -73.65
C GLU A 613 -62.63 -1.31 -74.03
N SER A 614 -62.53 -0.56 -75.12
CA SER A 614 -61.29 0.14 -75.49
C SER A 614 -61.16 1.49 -74.80
N TYR A 615 -62.25 2.26 -74.68
CA TYR A 615 -62.26 3.51 -73.92
C TYR A 615 -61.91 3.29 -72.45
N VAL A 616 -62.45 2.26 -71.80
CA VAL A 616 -62.10 1.89 -70.41
C VAL A 616 -60.61 1.59 -70.26
N LYS A 617 -60.02 0.82 -71.18
CA LYS A 617 -58.58 0.50 -71.15
C LYS A 617 -57.70 1.71 -71.45
N ALA A 618 -58.14 2.59 -72.35
CA ALA A 618 -57.47 3.84 -72.66
C ALA A 618 -57.48 4.80 -71.46
N ILE A 619 -58.64 4.96 -70.80
CA ILE A 619 -58.81 5.71 -69.55
C ILE A 619 -57.86 5.17 -68.47
N GLN A 620 -57.81 3.85 -68.26
CA GLN A 620 -56.92 3.21 -67.28
C GLN A 620 -55.43 3.45 -67.55
N LEU A 621 -55.03 3.61 -68.82
CA LEU A 621 -53.65 3.86 -69.18
C LEU A 621 -53.30 5.35 -69.10
N ALA A 622 -54.22 6.24 -69.50
CA ALA A 622 -54.08 7.68 -69.33
C ALA A 622 -54.13 8.11 -67.85
N SER A 623 -54.82 7.38 -66.97
CA SER A 623 -54.82 7.66 -65.53
C SER A 623 -53.48 7.34 -64.84
N GLN A 624 -52.64 6.52 -65.45
CA GLN A 624 -51.28 6.21 -64.96
C GLN A 624 -50.25 7.31 -65.25
N VAL A 625 -50.60 8.32 -66.06
CA VAL A 625 -49.70 9.45 -66.36
C VAL A 625 -49.49 10.29 -65.11
N SER A 626 -48.23 10.54 -64.72
CA SER A 626 -47.90 11.25 -63.48
C SER A 626 -48.62 12.61 -63.36
N PRO A 627 -49.12 13.01 -62.17
CA PRO A 627 -49.69 14.34 -61.94
C PRO A 627 -48.73 15.51 -62.27
N SER A 628 -47.41 15.27 -62.17
CA SER A 628 -46.37 16.26 -62.51
C SER A 628 -45.91 16.20 -63.96
N SER A 629 -46.50 15.32 -64.78
CA SER A 629 -46.10 15.10 -66.17
C SER A 629 -46.53 16.26 -67.07
N SER A 630 -45.69 16.64 -68.02
CA SER A 630 -46.04 17.56 -69.12
C SER A 630 -47.27 17.07 -69.91
N TRP A 631 -47.51 15.75 -69.91
CA TRP A 631 -48.63 15.10 -70.60
C TRP A 631 -49.92 14.98 -69.77
N ARG A 632 -49.91 15.30 -68.46
CA ARG A 632 -51.06 15.11 -67.56
C ARG A 632 -52.32 15.80 -68.07
N GLY A 633 -52.22 17.07 -68.46
CA GLY A 633 -53.37 17.84 -68.98
C GLY A 633 -53.97 17.27 -70.28
N ARG A 634 -53.16 16.64 -71.13
CA ARG A 634 -53.67 15.91 -72.31
C ARG A 634 -54.36 14.62 -71.89
N ALA A 635 -53.76 13.86 -70.97
CA ALA A 635 -54.34 12.64 -70.44
C ALA A 635 -55.69 12.89 -69.74
N ASP A 636 -55.83 13.98 -68.98
CA ASP A 636 -57.10 14.38 -68.35
C ASP A 636 -58.18 14.74 -69.38
N ASN A 637 -57.81 15.47 -70.44
CA ASN A 637 -58.73 15.82 -71.51
C ASN A 637 -59.25 14.58 -72.25
N LEU A 638 -58.35 13.64 -72.56
CA LEU A 638 -58.70 12.36 -73.20
C LEU A 638 -59.57 11.48 -72.30
N ILE A 639 -59.25 11.38 -71.00
CA ILE A 639 -60.10 10.67 -70.02
C ILE A 639 -61.52 11.27 -70.02
N GLY A 640 -61.64 12.60 -70.00
CA GLY A 640 -62.93 13.29 -70.08
C GLY A 640 -63.71 12.97 -71.36
N GLN A 641 -63.04 12.98 -72.51
CA GLN A 641 -63.64 12.66 -73.81
C GLN A 641 -64.12 11.20 -73.88
N TRP A 642 -63.25 10.23 -73.58
CA TRP A 642 -63.62 8.81 -73.63
C TRP A 642 -64.68 8.43 -72.60
N SER A 643 -64.73 9.14 -71.48
CA SER A 643 -65.81 8.99 -70.49
C SER A 643 -67.15 9.48 -71.03
N GLN A 644 -67.15 10.55 -71.83
CA GLN A 644 -68.33 11.07 -72.51
C GLN A 644 -68.80 10.11 -73.63
N GLU A 645 -67.88 9.54 -74.40
CA GLU A 645 -68.19 8.53 -75.42
C GLU A 645 -68.85 7.27 -74.80
N ILE A 646 -68.35 6.80 -73.65
CA ILE A 646 -68.98 5.68 -72.91
C ILE A 646 -70.40 6.06 -72.43
N LEU A 647 -70.61 7.31 -72.00
CA LEU A 647 -71.93 7.81 -71.63
C LEU A 647 -72.89 7.80 -72.82
N GLU A 648 -72.46 8.28 -73.98
CA GLU A 648 -73.30 8.34 -75.18
C GLU A 648 -73.64 6.94 -75.70
N ILE A 649 -72.69 6.00 -75.70
CA ILE A 649 -72.96 4.59 -76.04
C ILE A 649 -73.93 3.95 -75.04
N GLY A 650 -73.76 4.18 -73.74
CA GLY A 650 -74.69 3.65 -72.72
C GLY A 650 -76.09 4.26 -72.80
N LEU A 651 -76.22 5.53 -73.21
CA LEU A 651 -77.51 6.16 -73.45
C LEU A 651 -78.20 5.58 -74.69
N ASP A 652 -77.49 5.31 -75.78
CA ASP A 652 -78.04 4.65 -76.97
C ASP A 652 -78.45 3.19 -76.66
N GLU A 653 -77.60 2.46 -75.92
CA GLU A 653 -77.84 1.08 -75.49
C GLU A 653 -79.14 0.93 -74.66
N SER A 654 -79.50 1.97 -73.89
CA SER A 654 -80.70 1.98 -73.05
C SER A 654 -82.01 1.86 -73.81
N VAL A 655 -82.00 2.18 -75.12
CA VAL A 655 -83.17 2.08 -76.00
C VAL A 655 -83.57 0.62 -76.27
N TYR A 656 -82.63 -0.33 -76.16
CA TYR A 656 -82.84 -1.74 -76.50
C TYR A 656 -82.40 -2.75 -75.42
N ASP A 657 -81.43 -2.42 -74.56
CA ASP A 657 -81.00 -3.27 -73.43
C ASP A 657 -80.62 -2.42 -72.21
N LEU A 658 -81.62 -2.16 -71.35
CA LEU A 658 -81.47 -1.32 -70.16
C LEU A 658 -80.47 -1.90 -69.12
N PRO A 659 -80.45 -3.22 -68.83
CA PRO A 659 -79.39 -3.83 -68.01
C PRO A 659 -77.97 -3.66 -68.58
N ALA A 660 -77.77 -3.83 -69.90
CA ALA A 660 -76.47 -3.63 -70.53
C ALA A 660 -76.04 -2.15 -70.46
N ALA A 661 -76.95 -1.22 -70.73
CA ALA A 661 -76.74 0.21 -70.61
C ALA A 661 -76.25 0.63 -69.22
N ILE A 662 -76.88 0.13 -68.16
CA ILE A 662 -76.43 0.36 -66.76
C ILE A 662 -75.00 -0.18 -66.56
N ALA A 663 -74.70 -1.38 -67.07
CA ALA A 663 -73.37 -1.97 -66.97
C ALA A 663 -72.31 -1.19 -67.76
N THR A 664 -72.68 -0.59 -68.90
CA THR A 664 -71.84 0.31 -69.70
C THR A 664 -71.57 1.63 -68.96
N LEU A 665 -72.61 2.30 -68.46
CA LEU A 665 -72.46 3.55 -67.71
C LEU A 665 -71.67 3.39 -66.40
N LYS A 666 -71.77 2.23 -65.73
CA LYS A 666 -70.96 1.92 -64.53
C LYS A 666 -69.46 1.80 -64.78
N LYS A 667 -69.02 1.69 -66.04
CA LYS A 667 -67.58 1.67 -66.40
C LYS A 667 -66.95 3.07 -66.47
N ILE A 668 -67.74 4.14 -66.41
CA ILE A 668 -67.25 5.51 -66.47
C ILE A 668 -66.48 5.85 -65.17
N PRO A 669 -65.27 6.42 -65.24
CA PRO A 669 -64.46 6.74 -64.06
C PRO A 669 -65.03 7.90 -63.23
N TYR A 670 -65.01 7.73 -61.91
CA TYR A 670 -65.32 8.77 -60.93
C TYR A 670 -64.50 10.05 -61.16
N GLY A 671 -65.10 11.22 -60.90
CA GLY A 671 -64.46 12.53 -61.04
C GLY A 671 -64.56 13.13 -62.45
N THR A 672 -65.17 12.44 -63.41
CA THR A 672 -65.45 13.00 -64.75
C THR A 672 -66.86 13.60 -64.83
N ASN A 673 -67.04 14.56 -65.75
CA ASN A 673 -68.37 15.15 -66.00
C ASN A 673 -69.39 14.09 -66.47
N ALA A 674 -68.95 13.16 -67.32
CA ALA A 674 -69.78 12.07 -67.81
C ALA A 674 -70.23 11.12 -66.68
N TYR A 675 -69.38 10.85 -65.68
CA TYR A 675 -69.77 10.07 -64.50
C TYR A 675 -70.92 10.73 -63.74
N ASN A 676 -70.81 12.04 -63.49
CA ASN A 676 -71.84 12.81 -62.79
C ASN A 676 -73.16 12.86 -63.56
N ALA A 677 -73.11 12.88 -64.90
CA ALA A 677 -74.29 12.79 -65.75
C ALA A 677 -74.89 11.37 -65.81
N ALA A 678 -74.05 10.33 -65.71
CA ALA A 678 -74.46 8.93 -65.74
C ALA A 678 -75.16 8.45 -64.46
N GLN A 679 -74.70 8.87 -63.27
CA GLN A 679 -75.24 8.39 -61.98
C GLN A 679 -76.77 8.50 -61.84
N PRO A 680 -77.43 9.66 -62.10
CA PRO A 680 -78.88 9.75 -61.95
C PRO A 680 -79.65 8.87 -62.96
N GLN A 681 -79.08 8.62 -64.15
CA GLN A 681 -79.68 7.72 -65.15
C GLN A 681 -79.58 6.27 -64.69
N ILE A 682 -78.39 5.84 -64.23
CA ILE A 682 -78.19 4.52 -63.61
C ILE A 682 -79.22 4.29 -62.49
N GLN A 683 -79.34 5.23 -61.55
CA GLN A 683 -80.29 5.12 -60.44
C GLN A 683 -81.74 4.98 -60.94
N THR A 684 -82.17 5.87 -61.83
CA THR A 684 -83.54 5.87 -62.38
C THR A 684 -83.87 4.55 -63.08
N TRP A 685 -82.93 4.00 -63.84
CA TRP A 685 -83.12 2.75 -64.56
C TRP A 685 -83.06 1.51 -63.64
N GLU A 686 -82.25 1.53 -62.58
CA GLU A 686 -82.24 0.50 -61.55
C GLU A 686 -83.55 0.46 -60.75
N GLU A 687 -84.13 1.63 -60.46
CA GLU A 687 -85.46 1.77 -59.85
C GLU A 687 -86.58 1.27 -60.78
N TRP A 688 -86.48 1.48 -62.11
CA TRP A 688 -87.43 0.92 -63.08
C TRP A 688 -87.33 -0.61 -63.19
N LEU A 689 -86.13 -1.17 -63.06
CA LEU A 689 -85.91 -2.62 -63.08
C LEU A 689 -86.31 -3.30 -61.75
N ASN A 690 -86.34 -2.55 -60.63
CA ASN A 690 -86.72 -3.04 -59.31
C ASN A 690 -87.63 -2.04 -58.55
N PRO A 691 -88.92 -1.87 -58.95
CA PRO A 691 -89.81 -0.91 -58.31
C PRO A 691 -90.10 -1.26 -56.84
N PRO A 692 -90.12 -0.28 -55.92
CA PRO A 692 -90.35 -0.53 -54.49
C PRO A 692 -91.79 -0.99 -54.19
N PRO A 693 -92.01 -1.86 -53.18
CA PRO A 693 -93.35 -2.30 -52.78
C PRO A 693 -94.21 -1.15 -52.23
N SER A 694 -95.49 -1.11 -52.60
CA SER A 694 -96.43 -0.06 -52.19
C SER A 694 -97.02 -0.29 -50.78
N GLU A 695 -97.00 0.76 -49.94
CA GLU A 695 -97.61 0.80 -48.60
C GLU A 695 -98.78 1.83 -48.57
N PRO A 696 -99.89 1.60 -47.82
CA PRO A 696 -101.22 2.08 -48.22
C PRO A 696 -101.67 3.46 -47.68
N GLU A 697 -102.77 3.97 -48.27
CA GLU A 697 -103.40 5.27 -48.00
C GLU A 697 -103.92 5.46 -46.55
N PRO A 698 -103.77 6.68 -45.97
CA PRO A 698 -104.43 7.08 -44.74
C PRO A 698 -105.70 7.95 -44.99
N PRO A 699 -106.76 7.83 -44.18
CA PRO A 699 -107.85 8.80 -44.17
C PRO A 699 -107.68 9.86 -43.08
N ARG A 700 -107.83 11.14 -43.44
CA ARG A 700 -108.21 12.21 -42.51
C ARG A 700 -109.26 13.12 -43.14
N SER A 701 -110.34 13.35 -42.41
CA SER A 701 -111.25 14.48 -42.64
C SER A 701 -111.37 15.32 -41.36
N SER A 702 -111.09 16.62 -41.45
CA SER A 702 -111.46 17.68 -40.49
C SER A 702 -110.93 17.57 -39.04
N GLY A 703 -110.60 18.65 -38.31
CA GLY A 703 -110.54 20.07 -38.62
C GLY A 703 -110.59 20.92 -37.32
N TYR A 704 -110.02 22.13 -37.36
CA TYR A 704 -110.07 23.22 -36.35
C TYR A 704 -109.23 23.16 -35.04
N ASN A 705 -108.33 24.16 -34.90
CA ASN A 705 -107.93 25.08 -33.80
C ASN A 705 -107.77 24.52 -32.34
N ASP A 706 -106.91 25.05 -31.43
CA ASP A 706 -106.60 26.48 -31.14
C ASP A 706 -105.32 26.71 -30.25
N TYR A 707 -104.99 27.99 -29.94
CA TYR A 707 -103.77 28.61 -29.33
C TYR A 707 -102.90 27.99 -28.18
N GLY A 708 -101.61 28.37 -28.20
CA GLY A 708 -100.78 28.82 -27.04
C GLY A 708 -99.71 27.84 -26.48
N ASN A 709 -98.64 28.23 -25.75
CA ASN A 709 -97.95 29.53 -25.49
C ASN A 709 -96.60 29.30 -24.72
N TYR A 710 -95.66 30.27 -24.73
CA TYR A 710 -94.49 30.51 -23.82
C TYR A 710 -93.27 29.54 -23.79
N ASN A 711 -92.02 30.04 -24.00
CA ASN A 711 -90.93 30.43 -23.06
C ASN A 711 -90.25 29.25 -22.31
N ASP A 712 -88.96 29.24 -21.88
CA ASP A 712 -87.78 30.12 -21.86
C ASP A 712 -86.51 29.19 -21.88
N GLY A 713 -85.24 29.59 -21.98
CA GLY A 713 -84.60 30.91 -21.97
C GLY A 713 -83.05 30.79 -22.06
N TYR A 714 -82.36 31.88 -21.70
CA TYR A 714 -80.89 32.09 -21.72
C TYR A 714 -80.21 31.50 -20.43
N ASP A 715 -78.91 31.57 -20.09
CA ASP A 715 -77.82 32.51 -20.40
C ASP A 715 -76.39 31.97 -20.04
N ASN A 716 -75.38 32.43 -20.80
CA ASN A 716 -74.06 32.97 -20.40
C ASN A 716 -73.16 32.37 -19.27
N TYR A 717 -71.85 32.22 -19.54
CA TYR A 717 -70.77 32.85 -18.74
C TYR A 717 -69.43 32.93 -19.50
N ASP A 718 -68.60 33.92 -19.13
CA ASP A 718 -67.39 34.40 -19.82
C ASP A 718 -66.11 34.16 -18.97
N SER A 719 -64.96 33.87 -19.60
CA SER A 719 -63.60 34.05 -19.01
C SER A 719 -62.46 33.87 -20.03
N ASP A 720 -61.50 34.80 -20.04
CA ASP A 720 -60.31 34.82 -20.92
C ASP A 720 -59.39 33.58 -20.82
N GLN A 721 -58.76 33.16 -21.93
CA GLN A 721 -57.29 33.32 -22.16
C GLN A 721 -56.75 32.62 -23.44
N ASP A 722 -56.04 33.43 -24.23
CA ASP A 722 -54.79 33.15 -24.98
C ASP A 722 -54.57 32.00 -26.01
N TYR A 723 -53.81 32.37 -27.05
CA TYR A 723 -53.03 31.58 -28.03
C TYR A 723 -53.67 30.51 -28.96
N ASN A 724 -53.91 30.97 -30.19
CA ASN A 724 -53.62 30.33 -31.49
C ASN A 724 -52.84 28.98 -31.49
N SER A 725 -53.48 27.88 -31.95
CA SER A 725 -52.85 26.76 -32.68
C SER A 725 -53.90 25.84 -33.33
N GLN A 726 -53.65 25.38 -34.57
CA GLN A 726 -54.52 24.45 -35.31
C GLN A 726 -54.32 22.99 -34.85
N PRO A 727 -55.38 22.17 -34.73
CA PRO A 727 -55.25 20.73 -34.46
C PRO A 727 -55.08 19.89 -35.73
N TYR A 728 -54.12 18.95 -35.69
CA TYR A 728 -53.89 17.93 -36.72
C TYR A 728 -54.66 16.64 -36.35
N GLN A 729 -55.41 16.05 -37.28
CA GLN A 729 -56.07 14.75 -37.07
C GLN A 729 -55.10 13.57 -37.33
N PRO A 730 -55.22 12.43 -36.62
CA PRO A 730 -54.29 11.32 -36.73
C PRO A 730 -54.62 10.33 -37.87
N GLU A 731 -53.58 9.81 -38.53
CA GLU A 731 -53.67 8.72 -39.52
C GLU A 731 -53.33 7.33 -38.94
N PRO A 732 -53.75 6.22 -39.59
CA PRO A 732 -53.81 4.88 -38.99
C PRO A 732 -52.53 4.04 -39.08
N GLN A 733 -52.39 3.06 -38.18
CA GLN A 733 -51.25 2.13 -38.10
C GLN A 733 -51.43 0.84 -38.94
N PRO A 734 -50.36 0.29 -39.54
CA PRO A 734 -50.37 -1.00 -40.25
C PRO A 734 -50.26 -2.23 -39.32
N PRO A 735 -50.62 -3.45 -39.78
CA PRO A 735 -50.83 -4.62 -38.92
C PRO A 735 -49.55 -5.36 -38.46
N VAL A 736 -49.65 -6.02 -37.30
CA VAL A 736 -48.56 -6.71 -36.60
C VAL A 736 -48.50 -8.21 -36.93
N LEU A 737 -47.30 -8.73 -37.22
CA LEU A 737 -46.99 -10.16 -37.37
C LEU A 737 -46.70 -10.83 -36.01
N GLN A 738 -47.28 -12.00 -35.77
CA GLN A 738 -47.03 -12.83 -34.58
C GLN A 738 -45.98 -13.93 -34.87
N PRO A 739 -45.02 -14.20 -33.97
CA PRO A 739 -44.15 -15.39 -34.04
C PRO A 739 -44.87 -16.66 -33.55
N GLN A 740 -44.73 -17.77 -34.28
CA GLN A 740 -45.25 -19.09 -33.89
C GLN A 740 -44.21 -19.92 -33.09
N THR A 741 -44.69 -20.63 -32.08
CA THR A 741 -43.90 -21.57 -31.26
C THR A 741 -43.91 -22.98 -31.84
N PRO A 742 -42.77 -23.70 -31.96
CA PRO A 742 -42.76 -25.13 -32.28
C PRO A 742 -43.06 -26.01 -31.06
N SER A 743 -43.76 -27.12 -31.29
CA SER A 743 -44.25 -28.08 -30.30
C SER A 743 -43.23 -29.15 -29.86
N GLN A 744 -43.34 -29.62 -28.61
CA GLN A 744 -42.74 -30.87 -28.13
C GLN A 744 -43.49 -32.12 -28.63
N PRO A 745 -42.86 -33.30 -28.50
CA PRO A 745 -43.55 -34.43 -27.88
C PRO A 745 -42.78 -35.09 -26.70
N TYR A 746 -43.58 -35.47 -25.70
CA TYR A 746 -43.54 -36.66 -24.82
C TYR A 746 -42.52 -37.79 -25.14
N ASN A 747 -42.03 -38.65 -24.23
CA ASN A 747 -41.83 -38.73 -22.76
C ASN A 747 -41.25 -40.14 -22.48
N ASP A 748 -40.25 -40.31 -21.60
CA ASP A 748 -40.24 -41.41 -20.59
C ASP A 748 -39.01 -41.41 -19.65
N SER A 749 -39.31 -41.31 -18.34
CA SER A 749 -38.89 -42.23 -17.26
C SER A 749 -37.46 -42.82 -17.19
N VAL A 750 -36.71 -42.49 -16.13
CA VAL A 750 -36.42 -43.37 -14.96
C VAL A 750 -35.43 -42.70 -13.97
N GLU A 751 -35.70 -42.84 -12.67
CA GLU A 751 -34.89 -42.37 -11.54
C GLU A 751 -33.65 -43.26 -11.27
N LEU A 752 -32.59 -42.72 -10.61
CA LEU A 752 -32.15 -43.17 -9.26
C LEU A 752 -30.92 -42.41 -8.70
N ASN A 753 -31.04 -41.98 -7.44
CA ASN A 753 -30.05 -41.98 -6.34
C ASN A 753 -28.59 -41.45 -6.50
N LYS A 754 -28.33 -40.36 -5.74
CA LYS A 754 -27.07 -40.12 -4.98
C LYS A 754 -26.99 -41.09 -3.75
N PRO A 755 -25.98 -40.99 -2.86
CA PRO A 755 -24.52 -41.13 -3.04
C PRO A 755 -23.89 -42.11 -2.02
N ILE A 756 -22.67 -42.64 -2.24
CA ILE A 756 -21.86 -43.28 -1.18
C ILE A 756 -20.38 -42.85 -1.26
N THR A 757 -19.77 -42.72 -0.09
CA THR A 757 -18.41 -42.22 0.22
C THR A 757 -17.36 -43.34 0.45
N VAL A 758 -16.06 -42.98 0.53
CA VAL A 758 -14.94 -43.73 1.17
C VAL A 758 -14.44 -44.97 0.36
N ASN A 759 -13.15 -45.15 0.01
CA ASN A 759 -11.97 -45.26 0.89
C ASN A 759 -10.58 -45.25 0.17
N LYS A 760 -9.53 -44.91 0.95
CA LYS A 760 -8.11 -45.37 0.98
C LYS A 760 -7.33 -45.94 -0.25
N VAL A 761 -6.08 -45.43 -0.40
CA VAL A 761 -4.74 -46.11 -0.28
C VAL A 761 -4.61 -47.49 -0.99
N SER A 762 -3.68 -47.76 -1.92
CA SER A 762 -2.21 -47.48 -1.94
C SER A 762 -1.67 -47.20 -3.40
N ASP A 763 -0.38 -47.33 -3.82
CA ASP A 763 0.89 -47.76 -3.17
C ASP A 763 2.22 -47.21 -3.78
N ILE A 764 3.28 -47.33 -2.98
CA ILE A 764 4.75 -47.39 -3.17
C ILE A 764 5.36 -47.44 -4.61
N ARG A 765 6.28 -46.50 -4.91
CA ARG A 765 7.73 -46.77 -4.97
C ARG A 765 8.60 -45.54 -4.76
#